data_AF-A0A8C4DAM5-F1
#
_entry.id   AF-A0A8C4DAM5-F1
#
_cell.length_a   1.000
_cell.length_b   1.000
_cell.length_c   1.000
_cell.angle_alpha   90.00
_cell.angle_beta   90.00
_cell.angle_gamma   90.00
#
_symmetry.space_group_name_H-M   'P 1'
#
loop_
_entity.id
_entity.type
_entity.pdbx_description
1 polymer ?
#
loop_
_entity_poly.entity_id
_entity_poly.type
_entity_poly.pdbx_seq_one_letter_code
_entity_poly.pdbx_strand_id
1 'polypeptide(L)'
;MDTKAVFAALYSVCEENAVFFSGGAKGSQGDAARRLVDAMKLIQEHAHSLEPVISGFAAVYHHFDFDPHIPANGYRSLVKVVRCCVLHIIQKGRYITANRRSIFFRVAHNAGEMESYCNALCQLRALLYLAQRMLHDNSHGNLFFQDESGLSESFVREYSSMHKGCFYGRCLGFQFTPAIRPCLQTIAIGLVAFGENYRRHQSGIGVAASSFFTSGKYAIDPELRGAEFERITQNLDVHFWKTFWNITETEVLSSLASMTSTQVKVNRALSVPSVPFDLPLAANHRASVTIAPPSAHIGTAPVQMRLISYDLREGQDSETLLSLSRSEGGAISLSLGLKTKRLPSSPCLLIHFHGGGFVAQTSKSHEPYLKSWSQDLGVPILSVDYSLAPEAPFPRALEECFYAYCWALRNHHLLGWTGEKVCLAGDSAGGNLSLTTSMRAAAFGVRMPDGIVAVYPATLLTAYASPSRLLTLMDPLLPLSVLSRCLSAYAGNEPQTETQVEKVSTLSLVRRDTALLLRDFRQGASNWIHSLLDPNRASASPSTAAEAPPGATDTVRKSISEASISSPHADPPVPSETSEFPTRKLSVKSQTCQDLGSHNNSTSHSAPLLSERTPEDVNFFLSKDADPSMSSDFSSVAIPPPAGEDGSELEHHREFPLGFEPLRSKQLAEMRVESSPVFKDPFCSPLLAPDSMLKGLPPVHIVACALDPMLDDSVMFAKRLRNIDQPVTLCVVDDLPHGFLSLSQEFALSSPRRTHRRSHASIASWNGPIGVCQPLQRKLGPSLSAPLREWS
;
A
#
# COMPACT_ATOMS: atom_id res chain seq x y z
N MET A 1 -30.73 -3.29 -0.45
CA MET A 1 -31.22 -3.06 0.93
C MET A 1 -31.79 -1.66 0.99
N ASP A 2 -33.02 -1.50 1.47
CA ASP A 2 -33.72 -0.20 1.48
C ASP A 2 -33.13 0.73 2.55
N THR A 3 -32.61 1.89 2.14
CA THR A 3 -32.03 2.90 3.04
C THR A 3 -33.05 3.32 4.10
N LYS A 4 -34.32 3.52 3.72
CA LYS A 4 -35.37 3.98 4.66
C LYS A 4 -35.62 2.98 5.77
N ALA A 5 -35.70 1.69 5.44
CA ALA A 5 -35.88 0.63 6.43
C ALA A 5 -34.72 0.56 7.44
N VAL A 6 -33.48 0.79 6.98
CA VAL A 6 -32.29 0.80 7.87
C VAL A 6 -32.36 1.97 8.84
N PHE A 7 -32.66 3.18 8.38
CA PHE A 7 -32.77 4.36 9.24
C PHE A 7 -33.96 4.28 10.20
N ALA A 8 -35.11 3.78 9.74
CA ALA A 8 -36.27 3.52 10.62
C ALA A 8 -35.92 2.56 11.76
N ALA A 9 -35.16 1.49 11.48
CA ALA A 9 -34.70 0.57 12.51
C ALA A 9 -33.71 1.24 13.48
N LEU A 10 -32.83 2.12 12.99
CA LEU A 10 -31.93 2.92 13.84
C LEU A 10 -32.72 3.82 14.80
N TYR A 11 -33.69 4.58 14.29
CA TYR A 11 -34.51 5.48 15.10
C TYR A 11 -35.28 4.72 16.18
N SER A 12 -35.92 3.59 15.83
CA SER A 12 -36.65 2.76 16.80
C SER A 12 -35.76 2.29 17.93
N VAL A 13 -34.58 1.75 17.60
CA VAL A 13 -33.67 1.16 18.58
C VAL A 13 -33.04 2.23 19.48
N CYS A 14 -32.70 3.40 18.93
CA CYS A 14 -32.18 4.51 19.73
C CYS A 14 -33.26 5.05 20.68
N GLU A 15 -34.48 5.28 20.19
CA GLU A 15 -35.59 5.82 20.99
C GLU A 15 -35.97 4.87 22.13
N GLU A 16 -36.17 3.58 21.84
CA GLU A 16 -36.53 2.57 22.84
C GLU A 16 -35.51 2.44 23.98
N ASN A 17 -34.22 2.61 23.67
CA ASN A 17 -33.16 2.57 24.68
C ASN A 17 -33.05 3.89 25.43
N ALA A 18 -33.13 5.02 24.73
CA ALA A 18 -33.11 6.35 25.35
C ALA A 18 -34.25 6.49 26.38
N VAL A 19 -35.47 6.10 26.04
CA VAL A 19 -36.63 6.13 26.95
C VAL A 19 -36.41 5.25 28.18
N PHE A 20 -35.93 4.01 27.99
CA PHE A 20 -35.70 3.07 29.10
C PHE A 20 -34.68 3.60 30.10
N PHE A 21 -33.53 4.10 29.62
CA PHE A 21 -32.47 4.60 30.50
C PHE A 21 -32.79 6.00 31.07
N SER A 22 -33.69 6.76 30.43
CA SER A 22 -34.18 8.04 30.96
C SER A 22 -35.21 7.89 32.09
N GLY A 23 -35.94 6.77 32.15
CA GLY A 23 -37.06 6.55 33.08
C GLY A 23 -36.70 6.18 34.54
N GLY A 24 -35.41 6.08 34.90
CA GLY A 24 -34.99 5.76 36.27
C GLY A 24 -35.25 6.89 37.27
N ALA A 25 -35.63 6.57 38.51
CA ALA A 25 -35.90 7.54 39.58
C ALA A 25 -34.75 8.56 39.73
N LYS A 26 -35.11 9.85 39.83
CA LYS A 26 -34.26 11.06 39.74
C LYS A 26 -33.07 11.17 40.73
N GLY A 27 -32.70 10.11 41.46
CA GLY A 27 -31.61 10.11 42.44
C GLY A 27 -30.55 9.01 42.28
N SER A 28 -30.69 8.05 41.36
CA SER A 28 -29.76 6.92 41.21
C SER A 28 -29.41 6.54 39.77
N GLN A 29 -29.57 7.45 38.80
CA GLN A 29 -29.06 7.18 37.45
C GLN A 29 -27.53 7.28 37.47
N GLY A 30 -26.86 6.13 37.35
CA GLY A 30 -25.41 6.09 37.22
C GLY A 30 -24.96 6.83 35.95
N ASP A 31 -23.82 7.52 36.03
CA ASP A 31 -23.21 8.31 34.94
C ASP A 31 -23.23 7.61 33.57
N ALA A 32 -22.96 6.30 33.56
CA ALA A 32 -22.99 5.46 32.37
C ALA A 32 -24.35 5.39 31.65
N ALA A 33 -25.47 5.45 32.38
CA ALA A 33 -26.80 5.43 31.77
C ALA A 33 -27.11 6.76 31.07
N ARG A 34 -26.68 7.89 31.65
CA ARG A 34 -26.82 9.21 31.04
C ARG A 34 -26.02 9.30 29.74
N ARG A 35 -24.74 8.91 29.80
CA ARG A 35 -23.85 8.81 28.64
C ARG A 35 -24.44 7.98 27.50
N LEU A 36 -25.06 6.85 27.83
CA LEU A 36 -25.74 6.02 26.83
C LEU A 36 -26.94 6.72 26.18
N VAL A 37 -27.75 7.45 26.95
CA VAL A 37 -28.86 8.26 26.42
C VAL A 37 -28.35 9.37 25.51
N ASP A 38 -27.30 10.08 25.93
CA ASP A 38 -26.71 11.18 25.17
C ASP A 38 -26.15 10.67 23.82
N ALA A 39 -25.44 9.54 23.84
CA ALA A 39 -24.95 8.89 22.62
C ALA A 39 -26.09 8.48 21.68
N MET A 40 -27.19 7.92 22.19
CA MET A 40 -28.34 7.52 21.36
C MET A 40 -29.01 8.73 20.69
N LYS A 41 -29.17 9.84 21.41
CA LYS A 41 -29.74 11.09 20.86
C LYS A 41 -28.84 11.68 19.79
N LEU A 42 -27.54 11.76 20.06
CA LEU A 42 -26.57 12.29 19.10
C LEU A 42 -26.49 11.42 17.82
N ILE A 43 -26.60 10.10 17.96
CA ILE A 43 -26.74 9.18 16.83
C ILE A 43 -27.99 9.49 16.00
N GLN A 44 -29.15 9.74 16.63
CA GLN A 44 -30.37 10.13 15.92
C GLN A 44 -30.18 11.45 15.16
N GLU A 45 -29.52 12.44 15.75
CA GLU A 45 -29.20 13.73 15.09
C GLU A 45 -28.30 13.55 13.85
N HIS A 46 -27.22 12.77 13.99
CA HIS A 46 -26.37 12.43 12.84
C HIS A 46 -27.16 11.67 11.78
N ALA A 47 -28.01 10.73 12.19
CA ALA A 47 -28.80 9.92 11.27
C ALA A 47 -29.80 10.74 10.46
N HIS A 48 -30.52 11.68 11.09
CA HIS A 48 -31.44 12.60 10.40
C HIS A 48 -30.75 13.42 9.32
N SER A 49 -29.50 13.81 9.56
CA SER A 49 -28.70 14.55 8.57
C SER A 49 -28.15 13.65 7.46
N LEU A 50 -27.86 12.38 7.77
CA LEU A 50 -27.24 11.42 6.87
C LEU A 50 -28.23 10.74 5.92
N GLU A 51 -29.46 10.46 6.36
CA GLU A 51 -30.48 9.77 5.58
C GLU A 51 -30.74 10.42 4.20
N PRO A 52 -30.99 11.74 4.08
CA PRO A 52 -31.19 12.37 2.78
C PRO A 52 -29.92 12.36 1.92
N VAL A 53 -28.76 12.56 2.53
CA VAL A 53 -27.45 12.57 1.82
C VAL A 53 -27.15 11.21 1.21
N ILE A 54 -27.33 10.13 1.97
CA ILE A 54 -27.12 8.76 1.49
C ILE A 54 -28.12 8.40 0.39
N SER A 55 -29.38 8.84 0.54
CA SER A 55 -30.41 8.62 -0.48
C SER A 55 -30.07 9.36 -1.78
N GLY A 56 -29.55 10.59 -1.68
CA GLY A 56 -29.02 11.36 -2.79
C GLY A 56 -27.87 10.65 -3.50
N PHE A 57 -26.82 10.25 -2.77
CA PHE A 57 -25.71 9.50 -3.38
C PHE A 57 -26.17 8.20 -4.04
N ALA A 58 -27.13 7.48 -3.45
CA ALA A 58 -27.68 6.27 -4.03
C ALA A 58 -28.39 6.49 -5.37
N ALA A 59 -28.90 7.71 -5.61
CA ALA A 59 -29.48 8.09 -6.89
C ALA A 59 -28.40 8.36 -7.96
N VAL A 60 -27.20 8.82 -7.60
CA VAL A 60 -26.22 9.35 -8.58
C VAL A 60 -24.91 8.57 -8.71
N TYR A 61 -24.50 7.76 -7.72
CA TYR A 61 -23.17 7.13 -7.75
C TYR A 61 -22.96 6.19 -8.95
N HIS A 62 -24.04 5.75 -9.62
CA HIS A 62 -23.99 4.73 -10.66
C HIS A 62 -23.43 5.31 -11.96
N HIS A 63 -23.48 6.63 -12.13
CA HIS A 63 -22.82 7.36 -13.21
C HIS A 63 -21.29 7.32 -13.12
N PHE A 64 -20.73 7.03 -11.94
CA PHE A 64 -19.29 6.95 -11.74
C PHE A 64 -18.75 5.52 -11.78
N ASP A 65 -19.63 4.50 -11.84
CA ASP A 65 -19.22 3.10 -11.92
C ASP A 65 -18.40 2.82 -13.19
N PHE A 66 -17.57 1.78 -13.17
CA PHE A 66 -16.81 1.32 -14.34
C PHE A 66 -17.74 0.91 -15.49
N ASP A 67 -18.77 0.11 -15.17
CA ASP A 67 -19.93 -0.18 -16.01
C ASP A 67 -21.08 -0.71 -15.14
N PRO A 68 -22.30 -0.90 -15.69
CA PRO A 68 -23.45 -1.38 -14.91
C PRO A 68 -23.27 -2.78 -14.27
N HIS A 69 -22.32 -3.59 -14.74
CA HIS A 69 -22.05 -4.93 -14.19
C HIS A 69 -20.96 -4.93 -13.12
N ILE A 70 -20.09 -3.92 -13.13
CA ILE A 70 -18.99 -3.74 -12.15
C ILE A 70 -19.22 -2.40 -11.43
N PRO A 71 -20.14 -2.37 -10.44
CA PRO A 71 -20.51 -1.16 -9.74
C PRO A 71 -19.44 -0.76 -8.71
N ALA A 72 -18.42 -0.03 -9.16
CA ALA A 72 -17.27 0.35 -8.34
C ALA A 72 -16.88 1.82 -8.52
N ASN A 73 -16.91 2.57 -7.41
CA ASN A 73 -16.37 3.92 -7.25
C ASN A 73 -16.37 4.32 -5.76
N GLY A 74 -15.59 5.34 -5.39
CA GLY A 74 -15.42 5.78 -4.01
C GLY A 74 -16.68 6.35 -3.34
N TYR A 75 -17.62 6.97 -4.07
CA TYR A 75 -18.89 7.42 -3.48
C TYR A 75 -19.71 6.23 -2.96
N ARG A 76 -19.78 5.15 -3.75
CA ARG A 76 -20.41 3.90 -3.34
C ARG A 76 -19.72 3.30 -2.12
N SER A 77 -18.39 3.34 -2.07
CA SER A 77 -17.60 2.86 -0.94
C SER A 77 -17.91 3.63 0.33
N LEU A 78 -17.96 4.97 0.28
CA LEU A 78 -18.31 5.81 1.43
C LEU A 78 -19.72 5.49 1.94
N VAL A 79 -20.71 5.41 1.06
CA VAL A 79 -22.09 5.03 1.43
C VAL A 79 -22.12 3.64 2.05
N LYS A 80 -21.35 2.68 1.52
CA LYS A 80 -21.23 1.33 2.09
C LYS A 80 -20.67 1.37 3.51
N VAL A 81 -19.61 2.13 3.76
CA VAL A 81 -19.03 2.30 5.11
C VAL A 81 -20.04 2.92 6.08
N VAL A 82 -20.76 3.97 5.69
CA VAL A 82 -21.78 4.58 6.56
C VAL A 82 -22.88 3.59 6.90
N ARG A 83 -23.34 2.80 5.92
CA ARG A 83 -24.30 1.72 6.15
C ARG A 83 -23.76 0.66 7.11
N CYS A 84 -22.51 0.23 6.98
CA CYS A 84 -21.89 -0.71 7.91
C CYS A 84 -21.87 -0.15 9.36
N CYS A 85 -21.60 1.14 9.52
CA CYS A 85 -21.60 1.80 10.83
C CYS A 85 -23.01 1.81 11.45
N VAL A 86 -24.01 2.25 10.67
CA VAL A 86 -25.42 2.26 11.09
C VAL A 86 -25.93 0.86 11.44
N LEU A 87 -25.61 -0.15 10.63
CA LEU A 87 -26.00 -1.54 10.89
C LEU A 87 -25.37 -2.06 12.18
N HIS A 88 -24.11 -1.70 12.47
CA HIS A 88 -23.47 -2.07 13.72
C HIS A 88 -24.15 -1.41 14.93
N ILE A 89 -24.48 -0.12 14.82
CA ILE A 89 -25.23 0.61 15.86
C ILE A 89 -26.58 -0.04 16.12
N ILE A 90 -27.33 -0.40 15.08
CA ILE A 90 -28.62 -1.12 15.21
C ILE A 90 -28.42 -2.46 15.91
N GLN A 91 -27.43 -3.24 15.48
CA GLN A 91 -27.12 -4.54 16.08
C GLN A 91 -26.80 -4.39 17.58
N LYS A 92 -25.96 -3.41 17.92
CA LYS A 92 -25.57 -3.13 19.31
C LYS A 92 -26.75 -2.64 20.14
N GLY A 93 -27.55 -1.73 19.60
CA GLY A 93 -28.74 -1.22 20.28
C GLY A 93 -29.78 -2.32 20.51
N ARG A 94 -29.99 -3.26 19.56
CA ARG A 94 -30.83 -4.45 19.76
C ARG A 94 -30.30 -5.36 20.86
N TYR A 95 -28.98 -5.58 20.91
CA TYR A 95 -28.33 -6.30 22.01
C TYR A 95 -28.60 -5.63 23.35
N ILE A 96 -28.49 -4.30 23.43
CA ILE A 96 -28.82 -3.52 24.64
C ILE A 96 -30.29 -3.71 25.00
N THR A 97 -31.23 -3.57 24.05
CA THR A 97 -32.67 -3.77 24.29
C THR A 97 -32.96 -5.14 24.90
N ALA A 98 -32.34 -6.19 24.37
CA ALA A 98 -32.54 -7.57 24.82
C ALA A 98 -31.91 -7.85 26.20
N ASN A 99 -30.78 -7.22 26.51
CA ASN A 99 -29.96 -7.57 27.69
C ASN A 99 -30.02 -6.56 28.83
N ARG A 100 -30.59 -5.36 28.64
CA ARG A 100 -30.60 -4.25 29.62
C ARG A 100 -31.19 -4.56 31.00
N ARG A 101 -31.95 -5.65 31.14
CA ARG A 101 -32.51 -6.13 32.42
C ARG A 101 -31.70 -7.27 33.06
N SER A 102 -30.65 -7.75 32.40
CA SER A 102 -29.79 -8.82 32.90
C SER A 102 -28.84 -8.32 33.98
N ILE A 103 -28.59 -9.14 35.00
CA ILE A 103 -27.61 -8.84 36.06
C ILE A 103 -26.17 -8.76 35.56
N PHE A 104 -25.88 -9.38 34.39
CA PHE A 104 -24.56 -9.33 33.76
C PHE A 104 -24.40 -8.15 32.80
N PHE A 105 -25.44 -7.31 32.64
CA PHE A 105 -25.42 -6.18 31.73
C PHE A 105 -24.50 -5.07 32.26
N ARG A 106 -23.42 -4.80 31.52
CA ARG A 106 -22.46 -3.75 31.85
C ARG A 106 -22.82 -2.46 31.14
N VAL A 107 -23.60 -1.58 31.79
CA VAL A 107 -24.05 -0.31 31.20
C VAL A 107 -22.87 0.52 30.67
N ALA A 108 -21.82 0.69 31.48
CA ALA A 108 -20.64 1.49 31.11
C ALA A 108 -19.90 0.96 29.86
N HIS A 109 -19.81 -0.36 29.70
CA HIS A 109 -19.17 -0.97 28.53
C HIS A 109 -19.99 -0.72 27.26
N ASN A 110 -21.32 -0.86 27.35
CA ASN A 110 -22.21 -0.62 26.21
C ASN A 110 -22.30 0.87 25.85
N ALA A 111 -22.27 1.77 26.85
CA ALA A 111 -22.17 3.21 26.64
C ALA A 111 -20.90 3.56 25.86
N GLY A 112 -19.74 3.05 26.28
CA GLY A 112 -18.47 3.28 25.57
C GLY A 112 -18.51 2.80 24.11
N GLU A 113 -19.11 1.65 23.83
CA GLU A 113 -19.22 1.16 22.45
C GLU A 113 -20.15 2.03 21.59
N MET A 114 -21.29 2.46 22.14
CA MET A 114 -22.21 3.37 21.44
C MET A 114 -21.58 4.74 21.19
N GLU A 115 -20.81 5.28 22.15
CA GLU A 115 -20.07 6.52 22.00
C GLU A 115 -19.00 6.43 20.90
N SER A 116 -18.21 5.34 20.85
CA SER A 116 -17.20 5.14 19.80
C SER A 116 -17.82 5.11 18.41
N TYR A 117 -18.96 4.43 18.24
CA TYR A 117 -19.68 4.40 16.96
C TYR A 117 -20.40 5.71 16.66
N CYS A 118 -20.86 6.46 17.67
CA CYS A 118 -21.36 7.83 17.49
C CYS A 118 -20.26 8.75 16.94
N ASN A 119 -19.05 8.69 17.51
CA ASN A 119 -17.90 9.47 17.04
C ASN A 119 -17.50 9.07 15.62
N ALA A 120 -17.49 7.78 15.30
CA ALA A 120 -17.25 7.29 13.94
C ALA A 120 -18.33 7.80 12.98
N LEU A 121 -19.63 7.76 13.35
CA LEU A 121 -20.73 8.25 12.54
C LEU A 121 -20.64 9.78 12.30
N CYS A 122 -20.20 10.55 13.30
CA CYS A 122 -19.91 11.98 13.16
C CYS A 122 -18.85 12.23 12.09
N GLN A 123 -17.73 11.49 12.13
CA GLN A 123 -16.68 11.64 11.11
C GLN A 123 -17.11 11.16 9.73
N LEU A 124 -17.89 10.08 9.64
CA LEU A 124 -18.45 9.61 8.38
C LEU A 124 -19.42 10.65 7.76
N ARG A 125 -20.17 11.38 8.59
CA ARG A 125 -20.99 12.52 8.14
C ARG A 125 -20.13 13.63 7.55
N ALA A 126 -19.02 13.97 8.18
CA ALA A 126 -18.07 14.94 7.64
C ALA A 126 -17.48 14.48 6.30
N LEU A 127 -17.07 13.22 6.19
CA LEU A 127 -16.56 12.66 4.92
C LEU A 127 -17.60 12.71 3.80
N LEU A 128 -18.88 12.43 4.10
CA LEU A 128 -19.95 12.56 3.10
C LEU A 128 -20.19 14.00 2.67
N TYR A 129 -20.06 14.99 3.56
CA TYR A 129 -20.13 16.40 3.16
C TYR A 129 -18.97 16.80 2.24
N LEU A 130 -17.75 16.36 2.55
CA LEU A 130 -16.60 16.54 1.64
C LEU A 130 -16.86 15.87 0.29
N ALA A 131 -17.44 14.67 0.28
CA ALA A 131 -17.84 14.00 -0.96
C ALA A 131 -18.93 14.74 -1.74
N GLN A 132 -19.92 15.37 -1.08
CA GLN A 132 -20.96 16.16 -1.78
C GLN A 132 -20.37 17.39 -2.48
N ARG A 133 -19.33 17.98 -1.90
CA ARG A 133 -18.57 19.06 -2.55
C ARG A 133 -17.78 18.54 -3.74
N MET A 134 -17.09 17.41 -3.57
CA MET A 134 -16.41 16.76 -4.69
C MET A 134 -17.37 16.47 -5.83
N LEU A 135 -18.61 16.07 -5.52
CA LEU A 135 -19.65 15.83 -6.52
C LEU A 135 -20.11 17.11 -7.24
N HIS A 136 -20.11 18.25 -6.56
CA HIS A 136 -20.40 19.55 -7.16
C HIS A 136 -19.32 19.97 -8.17
N ASP A 137 -18.06 19.76 -7.81
CA ASP A 137 -16.92 20.26 -8.59
C ASP A 137 -16.46 19.26 -9.67
N ASN A 138 -16.82 17.97 -9.54
CA ASN A 138 -16.43 16.94 -10.50
C ASN A 138 -17.27 17.01 -11.77
N SER A 139 -16.59 16.84 -12.92
CA SER A 139 -17.28 16.60 -14.19
C SER A 139 -17.91 15.21 -14.22
N HIS A 140 -18.99 15.06 -15.00
CA HIS A 140 -19.76 13.82 -15.07
C HIS A 140 -18.89 12.59 -15.37
N GLY A 141 -19.05 11.54 -14.56
CA GLY A 141 -18.37 10.25 -14.74
C GLY A 141 -16.87 10.24 -14.36
N ASN A 142 -16.31 11.39 -13.97
CA ASN A 142 -14.94 11.54 -13.53
C ASN A 142 -14.86 11.60 -12.00
N LEU A 143 -13.83 10.94 -11.45
CA LEU A 143 -13.61 10.83 -10.00
C LEU A 143 -12.52 11.78 -9.47
N PHE A 144 -11.89 12.52 -10.38
CA PHE A 144 -10.86 13.54 -10.11
C PHE A 144 -11.18 14.80 -10.91
N PHE A 145 -10.59 15.93 -10.52
CA PHE A 145 -10.89 17.27 -11.04
C PHE A 145 -9.97 17.70 -12.20
N GLN A 146 -10.48 18.55 -13.11
CA GLN A 146 -9.69 19.09 -14.25
C GLN A 146 -8.78 20.25 -13.82
N ASP A 147 -9.33 21.17 -13.03
CA ASP A 147 -8.62 22.30 -12.46
C ASP A 147 -8.65 22.16 -10.94
N GLU A 148 -7.48 21.97 -10.33
CA GLU A 148 -7.29 21.90 -8.88
C GLU A 148 -7.55 23.30 -8.28
N SER A 149 -8.82 23.69 -8.12
CA SER A 149 -9.29 24.95 -7.52
C SER A 149 -9.03 25.03 -6.00
N GLY A 150 -7.87 24.55 -5.55
CA GLY A 150 -7.51 24.43 -4.13
C GLY A 150 -8.20 23.29 -3.39
N LEU A 151 -8.95 22.43 -4.10
CA LEU A 151 -9.70 21.32 -3.49
C LEU A 151 -8.81 20.32 -2.75
N SER A 152 -7.68 19.92 -3.34
CA SER A 152 -6.74 19.00 -2.69
C SER A 152 -6.08 19.65 -1.48
N GLU A 153 -5.79 20.96 -1.51
CA GLU A 153 -5.27 21.69 -0.35
C GLU A 153 -6.31 21.73 0.78
N SER A 154 -7.57 22.01 0.45
CA SER A 154 -8.66 21.99 1.43
C SER A 154 -8.88 20.59 2.01
N PHE A 155 -8.85 19.55 1.17
CA PHE A 155 -8.94 18.16 1.59
C PHE A 155 -7.81 17.80 2.57
N VAL A 156 -6.56 18.13 2.24
CA VAL A 156 -5.41 17.86 3.12
C VAL A 156 -5.51 18.64 4.44
N ARG A 157 -5.97 19.88 4.41
CA ARG A 157 -6.21 20.70 5.60
C ARG A 157 -7.28 20.08 6.50
N GLU A 158 -8.42 19.67 5.93
CA GLU A 158 -9.50 19.03 6.69
C GLU A 158 -9.05 17.67 7.23
N TYR A 159 -8.43 16.82 6.41
CA TYR A 159 -7.88 15.55 6.85
C TYR A 159 -6.91 15.72 8.03
N SER A 160 -6.00 16.69 7.95
CA SER A 160 -4.99 16.93 8.97
C SER A 160 -5.59 17.33 10.32
N SER A 161 -6.75 18.00 10.31
CA SER A 161 -7.42 18.49 11.53
C SER A 161 -8.50 17.55 12.07
N MET A 162 -9.05 16.64 11.28
CA MET A 162 -10.08 15.69 11.73
C MET A 162 -9.53 14.64 12.71
N HIS A 163 -10.31 14.32 13.75
CA HIS A 163 -10.04 13.25 14.71
C HIS A 163 -10.18 11.85 14.08
N LYS A 164 -9.12 11.06 14.15
CA LYS A 164 -9.00 9.75 13.47
C LYS A 164 -9.10 8.59 14.46
N GLY A 165 -8.75 8.81 15.73
CA GLY A 165 -8.66 7.76 16.75
C GLY A 165 -9.94 6.94 16.92
N CYS A 166 -11.11 7.53 16.65
CA CYS A 166 -12.40 6.83 16.68
C CYS A 166 -12.46 5.59 15.76
N PHE A 167 -11.71 5.55 14.64
CA PHE A 167 -11.66 4.40 13.74
C PHE A 167 -10.67 3.32 14.18
N TYR A 168 -9.65 3.65 14.97
CA TYR A 168 -8.57 2.73 15.34
C TYR A 168 -8.73 2.12 16.75
N GLY A 169 -9.75 2.57 17.48
CA GLY A 169 -10.17 1.99 18.75
C GLY A 169 -11.17 0.86 18.60
N ARG A 170 -12.36 0.99 19.19
CA ARG A 170 -13.42 -0.05 19.13
C ARG A 170 -13.96 -0.31 17.73
N CYS A 171 -13.93 0.71 16.87
CA CYS A 171 -14.45 0.63 15.52
C CYS A 171 -13.44 0.01 14.53
N LEU A 172 -12.25 -0.46 14.97
CA LEU A 172 -11.22 -0.94 14.06
C LEU A 172 -11.73 -2.06 13.13
N GLY A 173 -11.77 -1.74 11.84
CA GLY A 173 -12.13 -2.66 10.76
C GLY A 173 -13.61 -3.05 10.72
N PHE A 174 -14.52 -2.25 11.30
CA PHE A 174 -15.95 -2.54 11.29
C PHE A 174 -16.54 -2.70 9.87
N GLN A 175 -15.94 -2.00 8.89
CA GLN A 175 -16.33 -1.99 7.48
C GLN A 175 -15.86 -3.22 6.71
N PHE A 176 -14.89 -3.97 7.24
CA PHE A 176 -14.32 -5.14 6.57
C PHE A 176 -14.97 -6.43 7.05
N THR A 177 -14.70 -7.50 6.29
CA THR A 177 -15.11 -8.85 6.65
C THR A 177 -14.57 -9.24 8.04
N PRO A 178 -15.37 -9.90 8.91
CA PRO A 178 -14.93 -10.26 10.26
C PRO A 178 -13.64 -11.08 10.31
N ALA A 179 -13.33 -11.85 9.26
CA ALA A 179 -12.13 -12.69 9.19
C ALA A 179 -10.82 -11.89 9.28
N ILE A 180 -10.78 -10.65 8.75
CA ILE A 180 -9.55 -9.85 8.71
C ILE A 180 -9.33 -9.00 9.95
N ARG A 181 -10.37 -8.78 10.76
CA ARG A 181 -10.29 -7.88 11.92
C ARG A 181 -9.22 -8.28 12.94
N PRO A 182 -9.02 -9.58 13.28
CA PRO A 182 -7.96 -9.98 14.21
C PRO A 182 -6.55 -9.65 13.68
N CYS A 183 -6.33 -9.82 12.38
CA CYS A 183 -5.07 -9.45 11.72
C CYS A 183 -4.86 -7.92 11.80
N LEU A 184 -5.87 -7.13 11.41
CA LEU A 184 -5.80 -5.67 11.49
C LEU A 184 -5.59 -5.16 12.92
N GLN A 185 -6.21 -5.78 13.92
CA GLN A 185 -5.99 -5.48 15.33
C GLN A 185 -4.56 -5.78 15.75
N THR A 186 -3.99 -6.90 15.31
CA THR A 186 -2.60 -7.28 15.59
C THR A 186 -1.63 -6.27 14.99
N ILE A 187 -1.86 -5.86 13.74
CA ILE A 187 -1.06 -4.83 13.06
C ILE A 187 -1.16 -3.49 13.81
N ALA A 188 -2.37 -3.04 14.17
CA ALA A 188 -2.56 -1.78 14.87
C ALA A 188 -1.89 -1.77 16.27
N ILE A 189 -2.01 -2.87 17.02
CA ILE A 189 -1.34 -3.03 18.33
C ILE A 189 0.19 -3.03 18.15
N GLY A 190 0.69 -3.78 17.16
CA GLY A 190 2.12 -3.85 16.84
C GLY A 190 2.68 -2.50 16.44
N LEU A 191 1.98 -1.76 15.58
CA LEU A 191 2.36 -0.42 15.13
C LEU A 191 2.48 0.54 16.31
N VAL A 192 1.46 0.54 17.17
CA VAL A 192 1.40 1.43 18.31
C VAL A 192 2.48 1.10 19.35
N ALA A 193 2.68 -0.19 19.66
CA ALA A 193 3.73 -0.63 20.57
C ALA A 193 5.13 -0.32 20.03
N PHE A 194 5.34 -0.50 18.73
CA PHE A 194 6.62 -0.19 18.07
C PHE A 194 6.89 1.32 18.06
N GLY A 195 5.89 2.16 17.73
CA GLY A 195 6.02 3.62 17.71
C GLY A 195 6.28 4.25 19.08
N GLU A 196 5.74 3.68 20.16
CA GLU A 196 6.07 4.13 21.52
C GLU A 196 7.56 3.95 21.84
N ASN A 197 8.15 2.83 21.42
CA ASN A 197 9.54 2.50 21.68
C ASN A 197 10.51 3.20 20.72
N TYR A 198 10.12 3.42 19.47
CA TYR A 198 10.93 4.13 18.47
C TYR A 198 11.31 5.54 18.93
N ARG A 199 10.34 6.30 19.47
CA ARG A 199 10.58 7.69 19.96
C ARG A 199 11.48 7.78 21.19
N ARG A 200 11.63 6.69 21.96
CA ARG A 200 12.47 6.67 23.17
C ARG A 200 13.96 6.47 22.88
N HIS A 201 14.39 6.52 21.61
CA HIS A 201 15.79 6.38 21.17
C HIS A 201 16.48 5.08 21.63
N GLN A 202 15.72 4.02 21.93
CA GLN A 202 16.30 2.69 22.12
C GLN A 202 16.59 2.10 20.73
N SER A 203 17.68 2.50 20.08
CA SER A 203 18.08 1.92 18.81
C SER A 203 18.69 0.53 19.02
N GLY A 204 17.89 -0.53 18.84
CA GLY A 204 18.39 -1.91 18.88
C GLY A 204 17.29 -2.97 18.74
N ILE A 205 17.70 -4.20 18.38
CA ILE A 205 16.83 -5.40 18.24
C ILE A 205 16.03 -5.71 19.52
N GLY A 206 16.47 -5.20 20.68
CA GLY A 206 15.72 -5.24 21.94
C GLY A 206 14.36 -4.53 21.90
N VAL A 207 14.13 -3.61 20.95
CA VAL A 207 12.83 -2.93 20.76
C VAL A 207 11.77 -3.86 20.18
N ALA A 208 12.10 -4.75 19.26
CA ALA A 208 11.12 -5.67 18.68
C ALA A 208 10.64 -6.66 19.76
N ALA A 209 11.56 -7.21 20.56
CA ALA A 209 11.22 -8.14 21.64
C ALA A 209 10.52 -7.46 22.83
N SER A 210 10.89 -6.23 23.21
CA SER A 210 10.25 -5.49 24.31
C SER A 210 8.86 -4.94 23.94
N SER A 211 8.62 -4.61 22.66
CA SER A 211 7.31 -4.15 22.15
C SER A 211 6.21 -5.19 22.32
N PHE A 212 6.54 -6.50 22.25
CA PHE A 212 5.58 -7.56 22.53
C PHE A 212 5.11 -7.56 23.98
N PHE A 213 5.94 -7.14 24.95
CA PHE A 213 5.56 -7.05 26.37
C PHE A 213 4.76 -5.79 26.72
N THR A 214 4.98 -4.66 26.02
CA THR A 214 4.19 -3.43 26.21
C THR A 214 2.87 -3.43 25.43
N SER A 215 2.68 -4.36 24.49
CA SER A 215 1.49 -4.49 23.63
C SER A 215 0.17 -4.72 24.39
N GLY A 216 0.23 -5.35 25.57
CA GLY A 216 -0.96 -5.78 26.31
C GLY A 216 -1.92 -4.65 26.67
N LYS A 217 -1.42 -3.45 26.99
CA LYS A 217 -2.28 -2.30 27.33
C LYS A 217 -3.13 -1.84 26.14
N TYR A 218 -2.60 -1.91 24.92
CA TYR A 218 -3.32 -1.53 23.68
C TYR A 218 -4.28 -2.62 23.19
N ALA A 219 -4.08 -3.87 23.63
CA ALA A 219 -5.05 -4.94 23.45
C ALA A 219 -6.24 -4.79 24.42
N ILE A 220 -5.97 -4.37 25.66
CA ILE A 220 -6.97 -4.22 26.73
C ILE A 220 -7.78 -2.93 26.59
N ASP A 221 -7.12 -1.81 26.27
CA ASP A 221 -7.74 -0.49 26.15
C ASP A 221 -7.80 -0.04 24.68
N PRO A 222 -8.95 -0.22 24.01
CA PRO A 222 -9.11 0.19 22.61
C PRO A 222 -9.11 1.72 22.44
N GLU A 223 -9.56 2.50 23.43
CA GLU A 223 -9.57 3.97 23.27
C GLU A 223 -8.14 4.51 23.32
N LEU A 224 -7.32 3.98 24.23
CA LEU A 224 -5.89 4.27 24.27
C LEU A 224 -5.21 3.87 22.97
N ARG A 225 -5.51 2.69 22.42
CA ARG A 225 -4.99 2.26 21.12
C ARG A 225 -5.35 3.25 20.01
N GLY A 226 -6.61 3.67 19.93
CA GLY A 226 -7.08 4.59 18.90
C GLY A 226 -6.39 5.95 18.97
N ALA A 227 -6.30 6.53 20.17
CA ALA A 227 -5.63 7.80 20.41
C ALA A 227 -4.13 7.73 20.08
N GLU A 228 -3.47 6.64 20.47
CA GLU A 228 -2.04 6.47 20.25
C GLU A 228 -1.73 6.15 18.77
N PHE A 229 -2.58 5.39 18.08
CA PHE A 229 -2.48 5.15 16.64
C PHE A 229 -2.53 6.48 15.87
N GLU A 230 -3.50 7.34 16.20
CA GLU A 230 -3.60 8.68 15.62
C GLU A 230 -2.34 9.50 15.90
N ARG A 231 -1.87 9.53 17.15
CA ARG A 231 -0.66 10.26 17.56
C ARG A 231 0.59 9.84 16.81
N ILE A 232 0.74 8.53 16.59
CA ILE A 232 1.88 7.88 15.95
C ILE A 232 1.82 8.15 14.43
N THR A 233 0.71 7.82 13.79
CA THR A 233 0.59 7.91 12.32
C THR A 233 0.67 9.32 11.74
N GLN A 234 0.40 10.36 12.54
CA GLN A 234 0.46 11.75 12.08
C GLN A 234 1.88 12.33 11.99
N ASN A 235 2.86 11.76 12.69
CA ASN A 235 4.13 12.44 12.99
C ASN A 235 5.35 11.50 12.95
N LEU A 236 5.36 10.53 12.04
CA LEU A 236 6.49 9.61 11.86
C LEU A 236 7.13 9.79 10.50
N ASP A 237 8.44 9.57 10.47
CA ASP A 237 9.26 9.63 9.27
C ASP A 237 9.14 8.35 8.42
N VAL A 238 9.69 8.40 7.21
CA VAL A 238 9.73 7.24 6.30
C VAL A 238 10.55 6.08 6.87
N HIS A 239 11.59 6.37 7.68
CA HIS A 239 12.46 5.36 8.28
C HIS A 239 11.71 4.47 9.27
N PHE A 240 10.79 5.05 10.05
CA PHE A 240 9.90 4.30 10.92
C PHE A 240 9.08 3.30 10.11
N TRP A 241 8.43 3.74 9.04
CA TRP A 241 7.55 2.90 8.22
C TRP A 241 8.32 1.78 7.54
N LYS A 242 9.49 2.11 6.99
CA LYS A 242 10.44 1.14 6.43
C LYS A 242 10.84 0.09 7.47
N THR A 243 11.22 0.52 8.67
CA THR A 243 11.61 -0.40 9.75
C THR A 243 10.43 -1.26 10.17
N PHE A 244 9.26 -0.67 10.39
CA PHE A 244 8.06 -1.36 10.86
C PHE A 244 7.58 -2.42 9.88
N TRP A 245 7.45 -2.10 8.59
CA TRP A 245 7.01 -3.07 7.60
C TRP A 245 8.03 -4.20 7.38
N ASN A 246 9.32 -3.90 7.53
CA ASN A 246 10.38 -4.91 7.49
C ASN A 246 10.44 -5.78 8.77
N ILE A 247 9.73 -5.46 9.87
CA ILE A 247 9.65 -6.35 11.05
C ILE A 247 9.08 -7.72 10.67
N THR A 248 8.14 -7.77 9.73
CA THR A 248 7.59 -9.03 9.20
C THR A 248 8.67 -9.95 8.60
N GLU A 249 9.81 -9.38 8.21
CA GLU A 249 10.96 -10.10 7.66
C GLU A 249 11.94 -10.61 8.73
N THR A 250 11.71 -10.31 10.01
CA THR A 250 12.52 -10.84 11.12
C THR A 250 12.53 -12.36 11.06
N GLU A 251 13.69 -12.99 11.32
CA GLU A 251 13.87 -14.45 11.21
C GLU A 251 12.80 -15.26 11.96
N VAL A 252 12.32 -14.76 13.10
CA VAL A 252 11.29 -15.43 13.90
C VAL A 252 9.93 -15.47 13.19
N LEU A 253 9.47 -14.34 12.63
CA LEU A 253 8.17 -14.26 11.96
C LEU A 253 8.19 -14.89 10.57
N SER A 254 9.29 -14.68 9.82
CA SER A 254 9.48 -15.32 8.52
C SER A 254 9.61 -16.85 8.65
N SER A 255 10.22 -17.36 9.73
CA SER A 255 10.26 -18.80 10.02
C SER A 255 8.86 -19.37 10.27
N LEU A 256 8.03 -18.71 11.10
CA LEU A 256 6.65 -19.13 11.35
C LEU A 256 5.78 -19.12 10.09
N ALA A 257 5.91 -18.08 9.25
CA ALA A 257 5.25 -18.02 7.95
C ALA A 257 5.74 -19.14 7.02
N SER A 258 7.05 -19.41 6.99
CA SER A 258 7.64 -20.47 6.15
C SER A 258 7.20 -21.89 6.53
N MET A 259 6.94 -22.15 7.83
CA MET A 259 6.50 -23.46 8.32
C MET A 259 5.11 -23.84 7.81
N THR A 260 4.29 -22.85 7.48
CA THR A 260 2.88 -23.04 7.09
C THR A 260 2.65 -22.79 5.60
N SER A 261 3.63 -22.20 4.92
CA SER A 261 3.63 -21.94 3.48
C SER A 261 3.81 -23.22 2.66
N THR A 262 3.25 -23.22 1.44
CA THR A 262 3.48 -24.23 0.42
C THR A 262 4.99 -24.50 0.27
N GLN A 263 5.39 -25.77 0.25
CA GLN A 263 6.78 -26.14 -0.03
C GLN A 263 7.01 -26.18 -1.54
N VAL A 264 8.14 -25.62 -1.99
CA VAL A 264 8.53 -25.54 -3.41
C VAL A 264 9.90 -26.16 -3.62
N LYS A 265 10.16 -26.74 -4.79
CA LYS A 265 11.46 -27.36 -5.11
C LYS A 265 12.54 -26.34 -5.46
N VAL A 266 12.15 -25.17 -5.96
CA VAL A 266 13.07 -24.06 -6.25
C VAL A 266 12.59 -22.81 -5.50
N ASN A 267 13.46 -22.27 -4.66
CA ASN A 267 13.34 -20.94 -4.08
C ASN A 267 14.77 -20.39 -3.94
N ARG A 268 15.21 -19.58 -4.90
CA ARG A 268 16.60 -19.14 -5.02
C ARG A 268 16.65 -17.63 -5.10
N ALA A 269 17.36 -16.99 -4.17
CA ALA A 269 17.74 -15.60 -4.31
C ALA A 269 18.90 -15.48 -5.31
N LEU A 270 18.73 -14.67 -6.35
CA LEU A 270 19.71 -14.44 -7.41
C LEU A 270 20.24 -13.01 -7.34
N SER A 271 21.51 -12.83 -7.67
CA SER A 271 22.16 -11.53 -7.83
C SER A 271 22.70 -11.42 -9.24
N VAL A 272 21.96 -10.75 -10.12
CA VAL A 272 22.31 -10.64 -11.54
C VAL A 272 23.28 -9.46 -11.75
N PRO A 273 24.47 -9.69 -12.33
CA PRO A 273 25.41 -8.63 -12.64
C PRO A 273 24.80 -7.57 -13.55
N SER A 274 25.01 -6.30 -13.23
CA SER A 274 24.55 -5.16 -14.02
C SER A 274 25.49 -4.88 -15.19
N VAL A 275 25.43 -5.74 -16.21
CA VAL A 275 26.20 -5.59 -17.46
C VAL A 275 25.27 -5.27 -18.63
N PRO A 276 25.68 -4.43 -19.59
CA PRO A 276 24.86 -4.18 -20.77
C PRO A 276 24.69 -5.44 -21.62
N PHE A 277 23.54 -5.57 -22.26
CA PHE A 277 23.30 -6.66 -23.21
C PHE A 277 22.29 -6.30 -24.29
N ASP A 278 22.36 -6.99 -25.41
CA ASP A 278 21.48 -6.75 -26.55
C ASP A 278 20.25 -7.67 -26.53
N LEU A 279 19.11 -7.11 -26.91
CA LEU A 279 17.88 -7.83 -27.22
C LEU A 279 17.42 -7.53 -28.64
N PRO A 280 16.83 -8.50 -29.36
CA PRO A 280 16.24 -8.26 -30.67
C PRO A 280 15.03 -7.32 -30.54
N LEU A 281 14.88 -6.41 -31.51
CA LEU A 281 13.70 -5.56 -31.62
C LEU A 281 12.47 -6.41 -32.00
N ALA A 282 11.33 -6.09 -31.41
CA ALA A 282 10.07 -6.77 -31.67
C ALA A 282 9.61 -6.62 -33.14
N ALA A 283 9.83 -5.44 -33.74
CA ALA A 283 9.46 -5.17 -35.12
C ALA A 283 10.43 -5.79 -36.15
N ASN A 284 11.69 -6.03 -35.77
CA ASN A 284 12.71 -6.57 -36.66
C ASN A 284 13.76 -7.36 -35.87
N HIS A 285 13.64 -8.69 -35.88
CA HIS A 285 14.56 -9.59 -35.17
C HIS A 285 16.02 -9.56 -35.67
N ARG A 286 16.33 -8.89 -36.79
CA ARG A 286 17.71 -8.69 -37.27
C ARG A 286 18.38 -7.46 -36.68
N ALA A 287 17.60 -6.56 -36.10
CA ALA A 287 18.10 -5.40 -35.38
C ALA A 287 17.99 -5.64 -33.87
N SER A 288 18.90 -5.06 -33.10
CA SER A 288 18.91 -5.17 -31.65
C SER A 288 18.93 -3.80 -30.98
N VAL A 289 18.50 -3.80 -29.72
CA VAL A 289 18.63 -2.67 -28.80
C VAL A 289 19.48 -3.10 -27.61
N THR A 290 20.41 -2.23 -27.22
CA THR A 290 21.25 -2.45 -26.04
C THR A 290 20.50 -2.00 -24.79
N ILE A 291 20.34 -2.90 -23.83
CA ILE A 291 19.78 -2.64 -22.52
C ILE A 291 20.91 -2.23 -21.59
N ALA A 292 20.93 -0.95 -21.23
CA ALA A 292 21.91 -0.40 -20.30
C ALA A 292 21.64 -0.86 -18.85
N PRO A 293 22.68 -1.03 -18.02
CA PRO A 293 22.50 -1.33 -16.61
C PRO A 293 21.79 -0.16 -15.89
N PRO A 294 20.94 -0.44 -14.89
CA PRO A 294 20.35 0.59 -14.03
C PRO A 294 21.44 1.41 -13.34
N SER A 295 21.29 2.73 -13.33
CA SER A 295 22.33 3.63 -12.80
C SER A 295 21.79 4.81 -12.01
N ALA A 296 20.49 5.11 -12.09
CA ALA A 296 19.90 6.26 -11.41
C ALA A 296 20.20 6.21 -9.90
N HIS A 297 20.60 7.38 -9.37
CA HIS A 297 20.87 7.71 -7.95
C HIS A 297 22.03 6.97 -7.26
N ILE A 298 22.17 5.66 -7.46
CA ILE A 298 23.10 4.80 -6.71
C ILE A 298 24.17 4.11 -7.58
N GLY A 299 24.30 4.51 -8.85
CA GLY A 299 25.26 3.92 -9.78
C GLY A 299 24.90 2.48 -10.20
N THR A 300 25.77 1.82 -10.95
CA THR A 300 25.51 0.45 -11.41
C THR A 300 25.69 -0.55 -10.27
N ALA A 301 24.66 -1.34 -9.97
CA ALA A 301 24.70 -2.37 -8.94
C ALA A 301 23.96 -3.64 -9.41
N PRO A 302 24.34 -4.84 -8.93
CA PRO A 302 23.66 -6.08 -9.31
C PRO A 302 22.16 -6.06 -8.96
N VAL A 303 21.32 -6.46 -9.90
CA VAL A 303 19.87 -6.52 -9.73
C VAL A 303 19.52 -7.79 -8.95
N GLN A 304 18.82 -7.61 -7.84
CA GLN A 304 18.41 -8.68 -6.95
C GLN A 304 17.05 -9.24 -7.39
N MET A 305 16.88 -10.56 -7.34
CA MET A 305 15.63 -11.22 -7.69
C MET A 305 15.52 -12.58 -6.99
N ARG A 306 14.34 -13.18 -7.02
CA ARG A 306 14.04 -14.50 -6.44
C ARG A 306 13.31 -15.36 -7.45
N LEU A 307 13.87 -16.53 -7.75
CA LEU A 307 13.24 -17.55 -8.57
C LEU A 307 12.50 -18.56 -7.69
N ILE A 308 11.20 -18.68 -7.89
CA ILE A 308 10.31 -19.61 -7.20
C ILE A 308 9.72 -20.57 -8.23
N SER A 309 9.83 -21.87 -8.00
CA SER A 309 9.19 -22.89 -8.83
C SER A 309 8.75 -24.07 -7.97
N TYR A 310 7.45 -24.39 -7.99
CA TYR A 310 6.91 -25.53 -7.28
C TYR A 310 7.60 -26.83 -7.71
N ASP A 311 7.75 -27.03 -9.01
CA ASP A 311 8.53 -28.12 -9.58
C ASP A 311 9.90 -27.67 -10.10
N LEU A 312 10.91 -28.53 -9.97
CA LEU A 312 12.22 -28.31 -10.61
C LEU A 312 12.07 -28.49 -12.12
N ARG A 313 12.40 -27.46 -12.89
CA ARG A 313 12.36 -27.45 -14.35
C ARG A 313 13.76 -27.41 -14.96
N GLU A 314 13.86 -27.75 -16.25
CA GLU A 314 15.11 -27.66 -17.01
C GLU A 314 15.80 -26.29 -16.85
N GLY A 315 17.13 -26.32 -16.66
CA GLY A 315 17.97 -25.12 -16.51
C GLY A 315 18.01 -24.51 -15.11
N GLN A 316 17.03 -24.79 -14.25
CA GLN A 316 16.95 -24.23 -12.89
C GLN A 316 17.95 -24.85 -11.89
N ASP A 317 18.66 -25.89 -12.30
CA ASP A 317 19.76 -26.53 -11.59
C ASP A 317 21.10 -26.40 -12.33
N SER A 318 21.17 -25.54 -13.34
CA SER A 318 22.41 -25.28 -14.09
C SER A 318 23.48 -24.60 -13.23
N GLU A 319 24.75 -24.91 -13.48
CA GLU A 319 25.88 -24.26 -12.81
C GLU A 319 25.85 -22.73 -12.98
N THR A 320 25.44 -22.26 -14.16
CA THR A 320 25.29 -20.82 -14.44
C THR A 320 24.30 -20.16 -13.50
N LEU A 321 23.09 -20.71 -13.33
CA LEU A 321 22.10 -20.15 -12.41
C LEU A 321 22.56 -20.27 -10.95
N LEU A 322 23.18 -21.39 -10.57
CA LEU A 322 23.72 -21.60 -9.23
C LEU A 322 24.84 -20.60 -8.90
N SER A 323 25.66 -20.20 -9.88
CA SER A 323 26.69 -19.16 -9.69
C SER A 323 26.11 -17.77 -9.42
N LEU A 324 24.88 -17.50 -9.88
CA LEU A 324 24.13 -16.28 -9.60
C LEU A 324 23.39 -16.34 -8.25
N SER A 325 23.26 -17.54 -7.66
CA SER A 325 22.50 -17.73 -6.43
C SER A 325 23.27 -17.23 -5.21
N ARG A 326 22.57 -16.51 -4.33
CA ARG A 326 23.09 -16.07 -3.03
C ARG A 326 22.84 -17.15 -1.98
N SER A 327 23.79 -17.31 -1.06
CA SER A 327 23.57 -18.11 0.16
C SER A 327 22.77 -17.25 1.15
N GLU A 328 21.47 -17.47 1.26
CA GLU A 328 20.69 -16.91 2.36
C GLU A 328 20.95 -17.77 3.60
N GLY A 329 21.51 -17.18 4.65
CA GLY A 329 21.83 -17.87 5.90
C GLY A 329 20.59 -18.48 6.55
N GLY A 330 20.33 -19.75 6.28
CA GLY A 330 19.19 -20.47 6.80
C GLY A 330 19.02 -21.81 6.09
N ALA A 331 19.57 -22.86 6.69
CA ALA A 331 19.55 -24.26 6.28
C ALA A 331 19.93 -24.53 4.81
N ILE A 332 21.07 -25.19 4.64
CA ILE A 332 21.34 -26.02 3.46
C ILE A 332 20.07 -26.83 3.19
N SER A 333 19.31 -26.51 2.13
CA SER A 333 18.30 -27.43 1.61
C SER A 333 19.05 -28.59 0.96
N LEU A 334 19.60 -29.46 1.80
CA LEU A 334 20.03 -30.81 1.49
C LEU A 334 18.76 -31.61 1.23
N SER A 335 18.13 -31.35 0.09
CA SER A 335 17.25 -32.31 -0.57
C SER A 335 18.04 -33.17 -1.56
N LEU A 336 19.31 -33.47 -1.25
CA LEU A 336 20.07 -34.55 -1.88
C LEU A 336 19.65 -35.87 -1.21
N GLY A 337 18.54 -36.45 -1.67
CA GLY A 337 18.11 -37.76 -1.20
C GLY A 337 16.92 -38.37 -1.92
N LEU A 338 16.00 -37.57 -2.46
CA LEU A 338 14.96 -38.05 -3.37
C LEU A 338 15.33 -37.69 -4.80
N LYS A 339 15.20 -38.64 -5.74
CA LYS A 339 15.33 -38.38 -7.18
C LYS A 339 14.29 -37.34 -7.59
N THR A 340 14.64 -36.07 -7.50
CA THR A 340 13.75 -34.98 -7.90
C THR A 340 13.55 -35.07 -9.41
N LYS A 341 12.39 -35.55 -9.82
CA LYS A 341 12.03 -35.61 -11.24
C LYS A 341 12.04 -34.20 -11.81
N ARG A 342 12.96 -33.94 -12.73
CA ARG A 342 13.03 -32.70 -13.51
C ARG A 342 11.88 -32.68 -14.52
N LEU A 343 11.12 -31.61 -14.53
CA LEU A 343 10.08 -31.35 -15.53
C LEU A 343 10.64 -30.54 -16.70
N PRO A 344 10.02 -30.60 -17.89
CA PRO A 344 10.39 -29.73 -19.00
C PRO A 344 10.17 -28.26 -18.65
N SER A 345 10.79 -27.37 -19.43
CA SER A 345 10.55 -25.94 -19.36
C SER A 345 9.05 -25.61 -19.48
N SER A 346 8.59 -24.64 -18.69
CA SER A 346 7.21 -24.12 -18.76
C SER A 346 7.02 -23.26 -20.01
N PRO A 347 5.86 -23.31 -20.70
CA PRO A 347 5.58 -22.34 -21.77
C PRO A 347 5.41 -20.91 -21.23
N CYS A 348 5.12 -20.77 -19.94
CA CYS A 348 4.84 -19.49 -19.30
C CYS A 348 5.87 -19.14 -18.22
N LEU A 349 6.17 -17.85 -18.06
CA LEU A 349 6.85 -17.25 -16.90
C LEU A 349 5.97 -16.15 -16.32
N LEU A 350 5.89 -16.09 -14.99
CA LEU A 350 5.34 -14.92 -14.28
C LEU A 350 6.48 -14.09 -13.71
N ILE A 351 6.56 -12.81 -14.05
CA ILE A 351 7.48 -11.87 -13.42
C ILE A 351 6.69 -11.03 -12.43
N HIS A 352 7.15 -11.03 -11.18
CA HIS A 352 6.49 -10.39 -10.06
C HIS A 352 7.26 -9.15 -9.58
N PHE A 353 6.55 -8.06 -9.34
CA PHE A 353 7.05 -6.87 -8.65
C PHE A 353 6.24 -6.69 -7.36
N HIS A 354 6.93 -6.61 -6.22
CA HIS A 354 6.26 -6.56 -4.91
C HIS A 354 5.69 -5.17 -4.59
N GLY A 355 4.71 -5.13 -3.67
CA GLY A 355 4.21 -3.91 -3.05
C GLY A 355 5.15 -3.32 -2.00
N GLY A 356 4.63 -2.41 -1.16
CA GLY A 356 5.41 -1.77 -0.08
C GLY A 356 5.72 -0.30 -0.30
N GLY A 357 4.89 0.39 -1.09
CA GLY A 357 4.94 1.85 -1.26
C GLY A 357 6.26 2.37 -1.84
N PHE A 358 7.00 1.54 -2.59
CA PHE A 358 8.35 1.80 -3.08
C PHE A 358 9.44 1.96 -2.01
N VAL A 359 9.11 1.87 -0.72
CA VAL A 359 10.01 2.19 0.40
C VAL A 359 10.35 0.99 1.28
N ALA A 360 9.58 -0.10 1.19
CA ALA A 360 9.71 -1.27 2.07
C ALA A 360 9.39 -2.58 1.35
N GLN A 361 9.59 -3.69 2.08
CA GLN A 361 9.34 -5.07 1.66
C GLN A 361 10.28 -5.60 0.58
N THR A 362 10.16 -6.90 0.31
CA THR A 362 11.00 -7.66 -0.63
C THR A 362 10.19 -8.80 -1.26
N SER A 363 10.80 -9.53 -2.19
CA SER A 363 10.28 -10.82 -2.67
C SER A 363 10.04 -11.84 -1.56
N LYS A 364 10.80 -11.76 -0.45
CA LYS A 364 10.70 -12.72 0.66
C LYS A 364 9.41 -12.53 1.47
N SER A 365 8.98 -11.30 1.70
CA SER A 365 7.70 -11.02 2.39
C SER A 365 6.47 -11.47 1.58
N HIS A 366 6.60 -11.53 0.25
CA HIS A 366 5.53 -11.94 -0.67
C HIS A 366 5.63 -13.43 -1.08
N GLU A 367 6.73 -14.10 -0.72
CA GLU A 367 6.98 -15.53 -0.95
C GLU A 367 5.79 -16.44 -0.60
N PRO A 368 5.06 -16.24 0.53
CA PRO A 368 4.04 -17.19 0.93
C PRO A 368 2.95 -17.40 -0.12
N TYR A 369 2.39 -16.33 -0.69
CA TYR A 369 1.37 -16.45 -1.76
C TYR A 369 2.00 -16.79 -3.12
N LEU A 370 3.22 -16.33 -3.42
CA LEU A 370 3.91 -16.67 -4.67
C LEU A 370 4.17 -18.17 -4.79
N LYS A 371 4.52 -18.85 -3.69
CA LYS A 371 4.66 -20.31 -3.68
C LYS A 371 3.34 -21.02 -3.99
N SER A 372 2.23 -20.54 -3.43
CA SER A 372 0.89 -21.06 -3.75
C SER A 372 0.55 -20.84 -5.21
N TRP A 373 0.85 -19.67 -5.77
CA TRP A 373 0.59 -19.38 -7.19
C TRP A 373 1.46 -20.24 -8.11
N SER A 374 2.74 -20.45 -7.77
CA SER A 374 3.61 -21.33 -8.55
C SER A 374 3.11 -22.77 -8.57
N GLN A 375 2.54 -23.24 -7.45
CA GLN A 375 1.89 -24.54 -7.35
C GLN A 375 0.61 -24.62 -8.18
N ASP A 376 -0.31 -23.67 -7.96
CA ASP A 376 -1.65 -23.67 -8.57
C ASP A 376 -1.59 -23.49 -10.10
N LEU A 377 -0.69 -22.63 -10.58
CA LEU A 377 -0.49 -22.35 -12.00
C LEU A 377 0.46 -23.34 -12.66
N GLY A 378 1.31 -24.02 -11.88
CA GLY A 378 2.40 -24.83 -12.39
C GLY A 378 3.43 -24.01 -13.18
N VAL A 379 3.66 -22.75 -12.83
CA VAL A 379 4.50 -21.80 -13.58
C VAL A 379 5.66 -21.31 -12.71
N PRO A 380 6.90 -21.19 -13.25
CA PRO A 380 7.99 -20.51 -12.54
C PRO A 380 7.67 -19.02 -12.36
N ILE A 381 8.04 -18.48 -11.20
CA ILE A 381 7.85 -17.07 -10.86
C ILE A 381 9.21 -16.43 -10.59
N LEU A 382 9.48 -15.31 -11.25
CA LEU A 382 10.64 -14.47 -10.99
C LEU A 382 10.20 -13.18 -10.29
N SER A 383 10.45 -13.06 -8.99
CA SER A 383 10.14 -11.83 -8.23
C SER A 383 11.36 -10.92 -8.16
N VAL A 384 11.23 -9.65 -8.53
CA VAL A 384 12.36 -8.69 -8.51
C VAL A 384 12.42 -7.97 -7.17
N ASP A 385 13.61 -7.91 -6.58
CA ASP A 385 13.92 -7.16 -5.36
C ASP A 385 14.53 -5.80 -5.79
N TYR A 386 13.66 -4.88 -6.22
CA TYR A 386 14.10 -3.56 -6.68
C TYR A 386 14.55 -2.68 -5.50
N SER A 387 15.40 -1.70 -5.79
CA SER A 387 15.95 -0.76 -4.83
C SER A 387 14.86 0.19 -4.33
N LEU A 388 14.87 0.45 -3.02
CA LEU A 388 13.80 1.16 -2.33
C LEU A 388 14.15 2.64 -2.11
N ALA A 389 13.13 3.48 -2.13
CA ALA A 389 13.20 4.86 -1.68
C ALA A 389 13.27 4.93 -0.13
N PRO A 390 13.82 6.01 0.46
CA PRO A 390 14.38 7.21 -0.18
C PRO A 390 15.81 7.04 -0.72
N GLU A 391 16.49 5.91 -0.46
CA GLU A 391 17.88 5.71 -0.90
C GLU A 391 18.00 5.59 -2.43
N ALA A 392 16.98 5.04 -3.08
CA ALA A 392 16.87 4.87 -4.51
C ALA A 392 15.52 5.42 -5.02
N PRO A 393 15.36 6.75 -5.14
CA PRO A 393 14.11 7.35 -5.60
C PRO A 393 13.85 7.06 -7.09
N PHE A 394 12.70 7.49 -7.59
CA PHE A 394 12.34 7.40 -9.00
C PHE A 394 13.45 8.01 -9.88
N PRO A 395 13.85 7.37 -11.01
CA PRO A 395 13.24 6.20 -11.64
C PRO A 395 13.95 4.86 -11.33
N ARG A 396 14.73 4.75 -10.23
CA ARG A 396 15.62 3.61 -10.01
C ARG A 396 14.90 2.25 -10.02
N ALA A 397 13.81 2.11 -9.26
CA ALA A 397 13.05 0.87 -9.23
C ALA A 397 12.53 0.44 -10.62
N LEU A 398 12.08 1.40 -11.44
CA LEU A 398 11.63 1.15 -12.81
C LEU A 398 12.77 0.69 -13.72
N GLU A 399 13.97 1.28 -13.60
CA GLU A 399 15.15 0.83 -14.35
C GLU A 399 15.46 -0.64 -14.05
N GLU A 400 15.45 -1.02 -12.77
CA GLU A 400 15.77 -2.38 -12.34
C GLU A 400 14.70 -3.39 -12.75
N CYS A 401 13.41 -3.04 -12.64
CA CYS A 401 12.32 -3.90 -13.10
C CYS A 401 12.36 -4.11 -14.62
N PHE A 402 12.62 -3.06 -15.39
CA PHE A 402 12.79 -3.17 -16.84
C PHE A 402 14.02 -3.97 -17.24
N TYR A 403 15.15 -3.77 -16.56
CA TYR A 403 16.37 -4.55 -16.78
C TYR A 403 16.14 -6.03 -16.46
N ALA A 404 15.49 -6.35 -15.34
CA ALA A 404 15.16 -7.71 -14.95
C ALA A 404 14.21 -8.39 -15.94
N TYR A 405 13.20 -7.67 -16.43
CA TYR A 405 12.31 -8.13 -17.50
C TYR A 405 13.10 -8.52 -18.75
N CYS A 406 13.95 -7.62 -19.24
CA CYS A 406 14.80 -7.85 -20.40
C CYS A 406 15.78 -9.01 -20.19
N TRP A 407 16.35 -9.12 -18.99
CA TRP A 407 17.27 -10.19 -18.64
C TRP A 407 16.57 -11.55 -18.63
N ALA A 408 15.32 -11.60 -18.13
CA ALA A 408 14.52 -12.82 -18.12
C ALA A 408 14.15 -13.30 -19.54
N LEU A 409 13.87 -12.38 -20.47
CA LEU A 409 13.67 -12.69 -21.88
C LEU A 409 14.92 -13.33 -22.51
N ARG A 410 16.09 -12.74 -22.26
CA ARG A 410 17.37 -13.24 -22.80
C ARG A 410 17.77 -14.60 -22.20
N ASN A 411 17.53 -14.80 -20.90
CA ASN A 411 18.02 -15.95 -20.14
C ASN A 411 16.91 -16.96 -19.83
N HIS A 412 15.93 -17.08 -20.72
CA HIS A 412 14.74 -17.89 -20.47
C HIS A 412 15.06 -19.35 -20.11
N HIS A 413 16.09 -19.92 -20.75
CA HIS A 413 16.59 -21.26 -20.51
C HIS A 413 17.10 -21.49 -19.08
N LEU A 414 17.55 -20.46 -18.36
CA LEU A 414 17.98 -20.58 -16.95
C LEU A 414 16.78 -20.58 -15.99
N LEU A 415 15.69 -19.94 -16.37
CA LEU A 415 14.52 -19.72 -15.50
C LEU A 415 13.49 -20.85 -15.58
N GLY A 416 13.74 -21.88 -16.40
CA GLY A 416 12.85 -23.02 -16.55
C GLY A 416 11.61 -22.72 -17.39
N TRP A 417 11.73 -21.86 -18.41
CA TRP A 417 10.66 -21.57 -19.35
C TRP A 417 11.16 -21.48 -20.80
N THR A 418 10.24 -21.70 -21.75
CA THR A 418 10.55 -21.80 -23.19
C THR A 418 10.74 -20.45 -23.85
N GLY A 419 10.38 -19.35 -23.17
CA GLY A 419 10.32 -18.04 -23.79
C GLY A 419 9.01 -17.78 -24.54
N GLU A 420 7.99 -18.64 -24.45
CA GLU A 420 6.75 -18.48 -25.24
C GLU A 420 5.79 -17.43 -24.70
N LYS A 421 5.49 -17.41 -23.40
CA LYS A 421 4.56 -16.45 -22.79
C LYS A 421 5.10 -15.87 -21.49
N VAL A 422 5.04 -14.57 -21.32
CA VAL A 422 5.45 -13.88 -20.09
C VAL A 422 4.34 -12.94 -19.61
N CYS A 423 3.97 -13.06 -18.34
CA CYS A 423 3.01 -12.15 -17.71
C CYS A 423 3.73 -11.34 -16.63
N LEU A 424 3.38 -10.06 -16.51
CA LEU A 424 3.80 -9.23 -15.37
C LEU A 424 2.70 -9.24 -14.33
N ALA A 425 3.06 -9.35 -13.06
CA ALA A 425 2.13 -9.19 -11.96
C ALA A 425 2.75 -8.37 -10.84
N GLY A 426 1.92 -7.62 -10.14
CA GLY A 426 2.38 -6.92 -8.95
C GLY A 426 1.22 -6.25 -8.21
N ASP A 427 1.48 -5.94 -6.96
CA ASP A 427 0.49 -5.37 -6.05
C ASP A 427 0.91 -3.97 -5.59
N SER A 428 -0.04 -3.04 -5.45
CA SER A 428 0.21 -1.66 -5.02
C SER A 428 1.30 -0.99 -5.89
N ALA A 429 2.45 -0.64 -5.31
CA ALA A 429 3.65 -0.14 -6.01
C ALA A 429 4.17 -1.10 -7.11
N GLY A 430 4.12 -2.41 -6.88
CA GLY A 430 4.48 -3.41 -7.88
C GLY A 430 3.50 -3.47 -9.06
N GLY A 431 2.23 -3.14 -8.81
CA GLY A 431 1.22 -2.98 -9.86
C GLY A 431 1.53 -1.80 -10.77
N ASN A 432 1.99 -0.68 -10.19
CA ASN A 432 2.53 0.46 -10.96
C ASN A 432 3.73 0.02 -11.81
N LEU A 433 4.73 -0.63 -11.21
CA LEU A 433 5.94 -1.09 -11.91
C LEU A 433 5.63 -2.09 -13.04
N SER A 434 4.56 -2.88 -12.92
CA SER A 434 4.10 -3.79 -13.97
C SER A 434 3.60 -3.03 -15.21
N LEU A 435 2.83 -1.96 -14.99
CA LEU A 435 2.33 -1.10 -16.06
C LEU A 435 3.48 -0.31 -16.70
N THR A 436 4.31 0.35 -15.89
CA THR A 436 5.35 1.26 -16.37
C THR A 436 6.53 0.52 -17.00
N THR A 437 6.85 -0.70 -16.55
CA THR A 437 7.80 -1.60 -17.24
C THR A 437 7.30 -1.96 -18.64
N SER A 438 6.00 -2.21 -18.80
CA SER A 438 5.39 -2.49 -20.11
C SER A 438 5.42 -1.27 -21.03
N MET A 439 5.10 -0.08 -20.50
CA MET A 439 5.26 1.18 -21.25
C MET A 439 6.72 1.38 -21.70
N ARG A 440 7.69 1.05 -20.84
CA ARG A 440 9.12 1.17 -21.16
C ARG A 440 9.55 0.12 -22.19
N ALA A 441 8.99 -1.08 -22.14
CA ALA A 441 9.19 -2.12 -23.17
C ALA A 441 8.71 -1.65 -24.55
N ALA A 442 7.55 -1.02 -24.62
CA ALA A 442 7.03 -0.42 -25.85
C ALA A 442 7.97 0.69 -26.37
N ALA A 443 8.42 1.58 -25.48
CA ALA A 443 9.32 2.68 -25.84
C ALA A 443 10.68 2.21 -26.37
N PHE A 444 11.23 1.11 -25.85
CA PHE A 444 12.49 0.51 -26.30
C PHE A 444 12.31 -0.43 -27.51
N GLY A 445 11.08 -0.71 -27.93
CA GLY A 445 10.78 -1.63 -29.02
C GLY A 445 11.17 -3.09 -28.73
N VAL A 446 11.33 -3.46 -27.46
CA VAL A 446 11.55 -4.86 -27.07
C VAL A 446 10.21 -5.61 -27.06
N ARG A 447 10.27 -6.94 -26.99
CA ARG A 447 9.05 -7.75 -26.89
C ARG A 447 8.18 -7.28 -25.71
N MET A 448 6.90 -7.03 -25.97
CA MET A 448 5.90 -6.75 -24.94
C MET A 448 5.54 -8.01 -24.15
N PRO A 449 5.20 -7.90 -22.86
CA PRO A 449 4.63 -9.02 -22.12
C PRO A 449 3.28 -9.42 -22.71
N ASP A 450 2.85 -10.65 -22.47
CA ASP A 450 1.61 -11.20 -23.00
C ASP A 450 0.38 -10.81 -22.16
N GLY A 451 0.58 -10.29 -20.95
CA GLY A 451 -0.48 -9.80 -20.07
C GLY A 451 0.06 -9.15 -18.79
N ILE A 452 -0.78 -8.33 -18.16
CA ILE A 452 -0.49 -7.66 -16.89
C ILE A 452 -1.58 -8.00 -15.88
N VAL A 453 -1.20 -8.36 -14.66
CA VAL A 453 -2.09 -8.49 -13.50
C VAL A 453 -1.68 -7.47 -12.45
N ALA A 454 -2.43 -6.37 -12.36
CA ALA A 454 -2.15 -5.27 -11.46
C ALA A 454 -3.15 -5.28 -10.30
N VAL A 455 -2.69 -5.54 -9.08
CA VAL A 455 -3.56 -5.66 -7.90
C VAL A 455 -3.49 -4.38 -7.08
N TYR A 456 -4.64 -3.74 -6.85
CA TYR A 456 -4.82 -2.42 -6.24
C TYR A 456 -3.71 -1.42 -6.62
N PRO A 457 -3.42 -1.25 -7.94
CA PRO A 457 -2.21 -0.58 -8.38
C PRO A 457 -2.20 0.92 -8.06
N ALA A 458 -1.02 1.43 -7.75
CA ALA A 458 -0.82 2.86 -7.56
C ALA A 458 -0.63 3.59 -8.91
N THR A 459 -1.71 3.84 -9.65
CA THR A 459 -1.63 4.42 -11.01
C THR A 459 -1.52 5.94 -11.04
N LEU A 460 -1.87 6.62 -9.94
CA LEU A 460 -1.71 8.07 -9.77
C LEU A 460 -0.95 8.36 -8.47
N LEU A 461 0.29 8.83 -8.60
CA LEU A 461 1.17 9.10 -7.47
C LEU A 461 1.05 10.55 -6.98
N THR A 462 -0.18 11.02 -6.75
CA THR A 462 -0.47 12.35 -6.18
C THR A 462 -1.45 12.25 -5.02
N ALA A 463 -1.47 13.23 -4.12
CA ALA A 463 -2.46 13.30 -3.03
C ALA A 463 -3.79 13.95 -3.47
N TYR A 464 -4.12 13.90 -4.77
CA TYR A 464 -5.35 14.51 -5.29
C TYR A 464 -6.57 13.97 -4.58
N ALA A 465 -7.50 14.89 -4.30
CA ALA A 465 -8.72 14.56 -3.62
C ALA A 465 -9.63 13.71 -4.53
N SER A 466 -10.12 12.60 -3.99
CA SER A 466 -11.14 11.76 -4.63
C SER A 466 -12.05 11.14 -3.57
N PRO A 467 -13.25 10.68 -3.95
CA PRO A 467 -14.15 9.98 -3.05
C PRO A 467 -13.49 8.78 -2.33
N SER A 468 -12.70 7.97 -3.03
CA SER A 468 -11.96 6.85 -2.40
C SER A 468 -10.87 7.36 -1.47
N ARG A 469 -10.20 8.49 -1.78
CA ARG A 469 -9.15 9.09 -0.93
C ARG A 469 -9.65 9.47 0.46
N LEU A 470 -10.94 9.76 0.62
CA LEU A 470 -11.56 10.01 1.93
C LEU A 470 -11.46 8.80 2.87
N LEU A 471 -11.34 7.58 2.33
CA LEU A 471 -11.17 6.35 3.12
C LEU A 471 -9.81 6.27 3.83
N THR A 472 -8.82 7.06 3.42
CA THR A 472 -7.53 7.16 4.14
C THR A 472 -7.69 7.54 5.62
N LEU A 473 -8.81 8.16 6.02
CA LEU A 473 -9.09 8.50 7.42
C LEU A 473 -9.24 7.25 8.31
N MET A 474 -9.63 6.12 7.72
CA MET A 474 -9.96 4.87 8.41
C MET A 474 -9.25 3.63 7.85
N ASP A 475 -8.31 3.80 6.91
CA ASP A 475 -7.53 2.69 6.37
C ASP A 475 -6.32 2.40 7.30
N PRO A 476 -6.21 1.19 7.86
CA PRO A 476 -5.16 0.85 8.82
C PRO A 476 -3.77 0.69 8.19
N LEU A 477 -3.67 0.55 6.88
CA LEU A 477 -2.43 0.28 6.16
C LEU A 477 -1.96 1.48 5.34
N LEU A 478 -2.90 2.26 4.81
CA LEU A 478 -2.64 3.43 3.97
C LEU A 478 -3.32 4.72 4.48
N PRO A 479 -3.05 5.17 5.73
CA PRO A 479 -3.40 6.54 6.13
C PRO A 479 -2.75 7.57 5.20
N LEU A 480 -3.38 8.74 5.04
CA LEU A 480 -2.91 9.75 4.08
C LEU A 480 -1.48 10.26 4.38
N SER A 481 -1.10 10.32 5.67
CA SER A 481 0.26 10.68 6.08
C SER A 481 1.28 9.65 5.61
N VAL A 482 0.95 8.37 5.67
CA VAL A 482 1.80 7.27 5.20
C VAL A 482 1.94 7.32 3.69
N LEU A 483 0.82 7.47 2.99
CA LEU A 483 0.80 7.65 1.55
C LEU A 483 1.68 8.85 1.15
N SER A 484 1.47 10.01 1.77
CA SER A 484 2.25 11.23 1.50
C SER A 484 3.75 10.97 1.66
N ARG A 485 4.18 10.35 2.75
CA ARG A 485 5.62 10.04 2.99
C ARG A 485 6.19 9.07 1.95
N CYS A 486 5.43 8.06 1.53
CA CYS A 486 5.87 7.16 0.47
C CYS A 486 6.05 7.91 -0.86
N LEU A 487 5.11 8.81 -1.19
CA LEU A 487 5.21 9.67 -2.37
C LEU A 487 6.42 10.61 -2.29
N SER A 488 6.64 11.27 -1.15
CA SER A 488 7.79 12.17 -0.91
C SER A 488 9.12 11.45 -1.09
N ALA A 489 9.25 10.27 -0.48
CA ALA A 489 10.45 9.46 -0.57
C ALA A 489 10.69 8.98 -2.00
N TYR A 490 9.65 8.51 -2.70
CA TYR A 490 9.77 8.04 -4.07
C TYR A 490 10.11 9.17 -5.05
N ALA A 491 9.61 10.39 -4.82
CA ALA A 491 9.97 11.57 -5.59
C ALA A 491 11.39 12.09 -5.31
N GLY A 492 12.03 11.65 -4.22
CA GLY A 492 13.34 12.14 -3.79
C GLY A 492 13.30 13.49 -3.07
N ASN A 493 12.16 13.86 -2.48
CA ASN A 493 11.97 15.15 -1.78
C ASN A 493 12.43 15.11 -0.32
N GLU A 494 12.63 13.93 0.27
CA GLU A 494 13.10 13.79 1.65
C GLU A 494 14.61 14.11 1.73
N PRO A 495 15.05 14.97 2.68
CA PRO A 495 16.47 15.26 2.84
C PRO A 495 17.23 13.99 3.21
N GLN A 496 18.30 13.69 2.48
CA GLN A 496 19.27 12.67 2.86
C GLN A 496 19.94 13.12 4.17
N THR A 497 19.38 12.77 5.32
CA THR A 497 20.14 12.84 6.57
C THR A 497 21.21 11.77 6.48
N GLU A 498 22.42 12.15 6.07
CA GLU A 498 23.65 11.37 6.26
C GLU A 498 23.89 11.17 7.76
N THR A 499 23.12 10.28 8.37
CA THR A 499 23.55 9.63 9.59
C THR A 499 24.26 8.38 9.12
N GLN A 500 25.60 8.39 9.15
CA GLN A 500 26.41 7.19 9.01
C GLN A 500 25.96 6.19 10.08
N VAL A 501 24.99 5.34 9.75
CA VAL A 501 24.77 4.11 10.49
C VAL A 501 25.94 3.24 10.10
N GLU A 502 26.93 3.13 10.99
CA GLU A 502 28.00 2.15 10.89
C GLU A 502 27.38 0.82 10.45
N LYS A 503 27.96 0.19 9.41
CA LYS A 503 27.68 -1.20 9.06
C LYS A 503 28.13 -2.07 10.24
N VAL A 504 27.33 -2.13 11.29
CA VAL A 504 27.52 -3.07 12.38
C VAL A 504 27.14 -4.43 11.83
N SER A 505 28.16 -5.25 11.61
CA SER A 505 28.05 -6.64 11.21
C SER A 505 26.99 -7.36 12.07
N THR A 506 25.90 -7.77 11.42
CA THR A 506 24.79 -8.53 11.99
C THR A 506 25.23 -9.87 12.60
N LEU A 507 26.44 -10.35 12.30
CA LEU A 507 26.97 -11.61 12.79
C LEU A 507 27.65 -11.54 14.17
N SER A 508 28.10 -10.37 14.63
CA SER A 508 28.86 -10.27 15.90
C SER A 508 27.99 -9.97 17.13
N LEU A 509 26.76 -9.48 16.95
CA LEU A 509 25.81 -9.19 18.03
C LEU A 509 24.96 -10.39 18.44
N VAL A 510 24.66 -11.29 17.50
CA VAL A 510 23.81 -12.48 17.75
C VAL A 510 24.42 -13.43 18.79
N ARG A 511 25.75 -13.46 18.95
CA ARG A 511 26.42 -14.44 19.81
C ARG A 511 26.42 -14.06 21.30
N ARG A 512 26.24 -12.78 21.65
CA ARG A 512 26.27 -12.31 23.05
C ARG A 512 24.88 -12.28 23.70
N ASP A 513 23.82 -11.98 22.94
CA ASP A 513 22.47 -11.83 23.50
C ASP A 513 21.65 -13.13 23.56
N THR A 514 22.00 -14.16 22.78
CA THR A 514 21.38 -15.49 22.93
C THR A 514 21.62 -16.10 24.31
N ALA A 515 22.74 -15.78 24.98
CA ALA A 515 23.06 -16.34 26.29
C ALA A 515 22.24 -15.71 27.44
N LEU A 516 21.83 -14.45 27.31
CA LEU A 516 20.96 -13.76 28.27
C LEU A 516 19.49 -14.12 28.04
N LEU A 517 19.06 -14.17 26.77
CA LEU A 517 17.70 -14.54 26.39
C LEU A 517 17.36 -16.00 26.77
N LEU A 518 18.33 -16.93 26.68
CA LEU A 518 18.21 -18.30 27.19
C LEU A 518 18.19 -18.39 28.73
N ARG A 519 18.82 -17.44 29.43
CA ARG A 519 18.86 -17.40 30.89
C ARG A 519 17.53 -16.90 31.47
N ASP A 520 16.93 -15.90 30.84
CA ASP A 520 15.65 -15.33 31.27
C ASP A 520 14.45 -16.22 30.88
N PHE A 521 14.56 -16.97 29.78
CA PHE A 521 13.59 -18.01 29.42
C PHE A 521 13.56 -19.17 30.43
N ARG A 522 14.71 -19.49 31.06
CA ARG A 522 14.80 -20.49 32.14
C ARG A 522 14.17 -20.04 33.45
N GLN A 523 14.04 -18.73 33.68
CA GLN A 523 13.50 -18.19 34.94
C GLN A 523 11.98 -17.92 34.89
N GLY A 524 11.39 -17.80 33.68
CA GLY A 524 10.01 -17.35 33.48
C GLY A 524 8.98 -18.42 33.05
N ALA A 525 9.35 -19.70 32.99
CA ALA A 525 8.46 -20.77 32.54
C ALA A 525 8.50 -22.00 33.48
N SER A 526 8.05 -21.85 34.72
CA SER A 526 7.75 -22.98 35.60
C SER A 526 6.24 -23.15 35.77
N ASN A 527 5.69 -24.10 35.00
CA ASN A 527 4.53 -24.96 35.35
C ASN A 527 4.02 -25.79 34.14
N TRP A 528 4.52 -25.53 32.92
CA TRP A 528 4.08 -26.29 31.74
C TRP A 528 5.12 -27.28 31.19
N ILE A 529 6.41 -27.17 31.56
CA ILE A 529 7.51 -27.92 30.92
C ILE A 529 7.98 -29.16 31.71
N HIS A 530 7.52 -29.38 32.95
CA HIS A 530 8.01 -30.50 33.77
C HIS A 530 7.50 -31.91 33.40
N SER A 531 6.68 -32.04 32.35
CA SER A 531 6.10 -33.34 31.97
C SER A 531 6.84 -34.08 30.85
N LEU A 532 7.88 -33.50 30.23
CA LEU A 532 8.33 -34.04 28.95
C LEU A 532 9.76 -34.53 28.84
N LEU A 533 10.75 -34.11 29.64
CA LEU A 533 12.13 -34.53 29.38
C LEU A 533 13.02 -34.60 30.63
N ASP A 534 13.13 -35.81 31.19
CA ASP A 534 14.40 -36.34 31.69
C ASP A 534 14.38 -37.85 31.38
N PRO A 535 15.42 -38.43 30.75
CA PRO A 535 16.58 -38.80 31.55
C PRO A 535 17.96 -38.70 30.85
N ASN A 536 18.95 -38.36 31.68
CA ASN A 536 20.32 -38.91 31.76
C ASN A 536 21.42 -38.47 30.77
N ARG A 537 22.26 -37.55 31.31
CA ARG A 537 23.63 -37.75 31.82
C ARG A 537 24.87 -37.55 30.91
N ALA A 538 25.84 -36.85 31.55
CA ALA A 538 27.31 -36.89 31.43
C ALA A 538 27.95 -36.02 30.31
N SER A 539 28.54 -34.84 30.57
CA SER A 539 29.72 -34.45 31.38
C SER A 539 30.99 -34.28 30.53
N ALA A 540 31.52 -33.04 30.44
CA ALA A 540 32.92 -32.69 30.72
C ALA A 540 33.24 -31.26 30.20
N SER A 541 34.01 -30.53 31.01
CA SER A 541 34.39 -29.12 30.94
C SER A 541 35.72 -28.87 30.19
N PRO A 542 36.08 -27.59 29.91
CA PRO A 542 37.06 -27.19 28.89
C PRO A 542 38.39 -26.64 29.45
N SER A 543 39.36 -26.39 28.56
CA SER A 543 40.57 -25.60 28.84
C SER A 543 41.00 -24.73 27.66
N THR A 544 41.83 -23.73 28.00
CA THR A 544 41.99 -22.37 27.48
C THR A 544 43.23 -22.11 26.59
N ALA A 545 43.08 -21.14 25.67
CA ALA A 545 43.92 -19.96 25.36
C ALA A 545 45.37 -20.01 24.78
N ALA A 546 45.69 -18.90 24.09
CA ALA A 546 46.99 -18.31 23.64
C ALA A 546 47.61 -18.89 22.35
N GLU A 547 48.33 -18.20 21.45
CA GLU A 547 48.92 -16.86 21.29
C GLU A 547 49.46 -16.72 19.83
N ALA A 548 49.78 -15.51 19.34
CA ALA A 548 50.50 -15.20 18.08
C ALA A 548 51.99 -14.83 18.37
N PRO A 549 52.88 -14.29 17.47
CA PRO A 549 53.02 -14.11 16.00
C PRO A 549 54.45 -14.61 15.53
N PRO A 550 55.31 -13.99 14.66
CA PRO A 550 55.22 -13.03 13.52
C PRO A 550 56.06 -13.44 12.25
N GLY A 551 56.09 -12.63 11.18
CA GLY A 551 57.17 -12.67 10.16
C GLY A 551 56.87 -12.05 8.78
N ALA A 552 57.73 -11.15 8.31
CA ALA A 552 57.62 -10.26 7.14
C ALA A 552 58.23 -10.80 5.82
N THR A 553 57.87 -10.23 4.65
CA THR A 553 58.76 -9.51 3.69
C THR A 553 58.16 -9.36 2.27
N ASP A 554 58.54 -8.25 1.63
CA ASP A 554 58.06 -7.61 0.40
C ASP A 554 58.35 -8.33 -0.94
N THR A 555 57.61 -7.98 -2.01
CA THR A 555 58.15 -7.21 -3.17
C THR A 555 57.11 -6.87 -4.25
N VAL A 556 57.39 -5.76 -4.95
CA VAL A 556 56.51 -4.85 -5.70
C VAL A 556 56.61 -5.01 -7.22
N ARG A 557 55.53 -4.71 -7.99
CA ARG A 557 55.63 -3.93 -9.24
C ARG A 557 54.32 -3.18 -9.59
N LYS A 558 54.49 -1.88 -9.90
CA LYS A 558 53.49 -0.80 -10.09
C LYS A 558 52.95 -0.69 -11.53
N SER A 559 51.75 -0.10 -11.71
CA SER A 559 51.57 1.22 -12.37
C SER A 559 50.08 1.63 -12.46
N ILE A 560 49.60 2.54 -11.59
CA ILE A 560 49.28 3.99 -11.79
C ILE A 560 47.83 4.26 -12.25
N SER A 561 47.08 4.81 -11.31
CA SER A 561 45.82 5.55 -11.45
C SER A 561 46.01 6.87 -10.69
N GLU A 562 45.71 8.01 -11.31
CA GLU A 562 45.78 9.33 -10.69
C GLU A 562 44.42 9.76 -10.13
N ALA A 563 44.43 10.14 -8.86
CA ALA A 563 43.46 11.02 -8.20
C ALA A 563 44.15 11.68 -7.00
N SER A 564 43.49 12.69 -6.42
CA SER A 564 43.72 13.34 -5.11
C SER A 564 44.45 14.70 -5.23
N ILE A 565 44.20 15.72 -4.39
CA ILE A 565 44.16 15.82 -2.91
C ILE A 565 43.48 17.20 -2.58
N SER A 566 42.38 17.34 -1.82
CA SER A 566 42.14 17.42 -0.35
C SER A 566 42.81 18.58 0.46
N SER A 567 42.02 19.17 1.37
CA SER A 567 42.30 20.22 2.40
C SER A 567 43.30 19.81 3.51
N PRO A 568 43.77 20.69 4.45
CA PRO A 568 43.04 21.00 5.72
C PRO A 568 43.35 22.35 6.46
N HIS A 569 42.65 22.58 7.59
CA HIS A 569 42.56 23.73 8.54
C HIS A 569 43.79 24.11 9.42
N ALA A 570 43.85 25.37 9.90
CA ALA A 570 44.04 25.80 11.32
C ALA A 570 43.97 27.36 11.51
N ASP A 571 43.37 27.84 12.61
CA ASP A 571 43.18 29.24 13.11
C ASP A 571 44.09 29.54 14.34
N PRO A 572 44.11 30.73 15.03
CA PRO A 572 44.06 32.19 14.69
C PRO A 572 45.21 32.99 15.43
N PRO A 573 45.29 34.36 15.63
CA PRO A 573 44.36 35.27 16.34
C PRO A 573 44.22 36.74 15.81
N VAL A 574 43.28 37.49 16.43
CA VAL A 574 42.73 38.86 16.18
C VAL A 574 43.67 40.00 16.65
N PRO A 575 43.67 41.24 16.07
CA PRO A 575 42.95 42.41 16.65
C PRO A 575 42.37 43.39 15.57
N SER A 576 41.09 43.79 15.63
CA SER A 576 40.49 44.98 16.28
C SER A 576 40.25 46.19 15.35
N GLU A 577 38.98 46.61 15.30
CA GLU A 577 38.45 48.00 15.22
C GLU A 577 38.09 48.70 13.88
N THR A 578 36.77 48.98 13.81
CA THR A 578 36.04 50.26 13.60
C THR A 578 35.72 50.88 12.21
N SER A 579 34.42 51.21 12.11
CA SER A 579 33.77 52.29 11.33
C SER A 579 33.68 52.08 9.80
N GLU A 580 32.66 52.48 9.05
CA GLU A 580 31.51 53.36 9.25
C GLU A 580 30.59 53.16 8.01
N PHE A 581 29.27 53.18 8.17
CA PHE A 581 28.32 53.44 7.08
C PHE A 581 28.21 54.96 6.88
N PRO A 582 27.90 55.48 5.67
CA PRO A 582 26.49 55.85 5.42
C PRO A 582 26.00 55.89 3.94
N THR A 583 24.74 55.45 3.77
CA THR A 583 23.62 56.03 2.97
C THR A 583 23.74 56.50 1.51
N ARG A 584 22.94 55.83 0.65
CA ARG A 584 21.73 56.34 -0.09
C ARG A 584 21.92 57.21 -1.36
N LYS A 585 21.45 56.71 -2.52
CA LYS A 585 20.28 57.22 -3.31
C LYS A 585 20.26 56.74 -4.79
N LEU A 586 19.07 56.26 -5.21
CA LEU A 586 18.33 56.47 -6.49
C LEU A 586 19.05 56.11 -7.82
N SER A 587 18.49 55.47 -8.85
CA SER A 587 17.19 55.69 -9.51
C SER A 587 17.00 54.75 -10.74
N VAL A 588 15.80 54.18 -10.92
CA VAL A 588 14.97 54.17 -12.16
C VAL A 588 15.32 53.31 -13.42
N LYS A 589 14.37 52.40 -13.74
CA LYS A 589 13.74 51.98 -15.06
C LYS A 589 14.66 51.52 -16.22
N SER A 590 14.28 50.67 -17.19
CA SER A 590 13.12 49.81 -17.51
C SER A 590 13.44 49.00 -18.79
N GLN A 591 12.76 47.86 -18.96
CA GLN A 591 12.05 47.41 -20.18
C GLN A 591 12.79 47.16 -21.54
N THR A 592 12.82 45.86 -21.88
CA THR A 592 12.27 45.16 -23.09
C THR A 592 12.69 45.49 -24.54
N CYS A 593 13.16 44.41 -25.19
CA CYS A 593 12.69 43.74 -26.43
C CYS A 593 13.16 44.14 -27.86
N GLN A 594 13.39 43.05 -28.65
CA GLN A 594 13.19 42.88 -30.11
C GLN A 594 14.30 43.40 -31.05
N ASP A 595 14.70 42.77 -32.17
CA ASP A 595 14.08 41.73 -33.02
C ASP A 595 15.07 41.05 -34.01
N LEU A 596 14.76 39.78 -34.35
CA LEU A 596 14.81 39.01 -35.63
C LEU A 596 15.88 39.19 -36.75
N GLY A 597 16.31 38.04 -37.30
CA GLY A 597 16.83 37.88 -38.68
C GLY A 597 17.40 36.49 -39.06
N SER A 598 16.72 35.77 -39.97
CA SER A 598 16.94 34.47 -40.67
C SER A 598 18.27 34.30 -41.46
N HIS A 599 18.87 33.13 -41.78
CA HIS A 599 18.43 31.98 -42.64
C HIS A 599 19.49 30.84 -42.74
N ASN A 600 19.03 29.59 -43.02
CA ASN A 600 19.58 28.47 -43.86
C ASN A 600 20.58 27.36 -43.38
N ASN A 601 20.04 26.12 -43.38
CA ASN A 601 20.51 24.78 -43.83
C ASN A 601 21.93 24.21 -43.49
N SER A 602 21.97 23.05 -42.81
CA SER A 602 22.54 21.77 -43.32
C SER A 602 22.37 20.59 -42.32
N THR A 603 22.34 19.38 -42.88
CA THR A 603 22.05 18.05 -42.29
C THR A 603 23.22 17.43 -41.48
N SER A 604 22.94 16.76 -40.35
CA SER A 604 23.63 15.51 -39.94
C SER A 604 22.84 14.76 -38.84
N HIS A 605 22.84 13.42 -38.94
CA HIS A 605 22.16 12.49 -38.03
C HIS A 605 22.89 12.38 -36.69
N SER A 606 22.17 12.63 -35.59
CA SER A 606 22.59 12.30 -34.22
C SER A 606 21.37 11.95 -33.36
N ALA A 607 21.58 11.04 -32.42
CA ALA A 607 20.58 10.42 -31.55
C ALA A 607 19.71 11.45 -30.78
N PRO A 608 18.42 11.18 -30.51
CA PRO A 608 17.56 12.17 -29.89
C PRO A 608 17.91 12.35 -28.41
N LEU A 609 18.52 13.51 -28.12
CA LEU A 609 18.50 14.17 -26.83
C LEU A 609 17.06 14.52 -26.44
N LEU A 610 16.75 14.40 -25.15
CA LEU A 610 15.50 14.78 -24.49
C LEU A 610 15.08 16.19 -24.94
N SER A 611 14.06 16.29 -25.80
CA SER A 611 13.41 17.57 -26.12
C SER A 611 12.52 18.00 -24.95
N GLU A 612 12.67 19.24 -24.48
CA GLU A 612 11.64 19.94 -23.72
C GLU A 612 10.31 19.87 -24.49
N ARG A 613 9.39 19.02 -24.04
CA ARG A 613 8.02 18.94 -24.58
C ARG A 613 7.14 19.85 -23.73
N THR A 614 6.49 20.80 -24.38
CA THR A 614 5.29 21.44 -23.85
C THR A 614 4.27 20.36 -23.50
N PRO A 615 3.58 20.42 -22.35
CA PRO A 615 2.54 19.45 -22.03
C PRO A 615 1.43 19.61 -23.06
N GLU A 616 1.27 18.63 -23.94
CA GLU A 616 -0.01 18.44 -24.61
C GLU A 616 -1.06 18.25 -23.50
N ASP A 617 -2.17 18.97 -23.59
CA ASP A 617 -3.28 18.87 -22.63
C ASP A 617 -3.70 17.41 -22.50
N VAL A 618 -3.31 16.78 -21.39
CA VAL A 618 -3.71 15.42 -21.05
C VAL A 618 -5.21 15.47 -20.75
N ASN A 619 -6.03 15.17 -21.76
CA ASN A 619 -7.47 15.02 -21.59
C ASN A 619 -7.74 13.75 -20.76
N PHE A 620 -7.68 13.91 -19.44
CA PHE A 620 -8.05 12.91 -18.44
C PHE A 620 -9.53 12.52 -18.54
N PHE A 621 -10.35 13.34 -19.20
CA PHE A 621 -11.79 13.40 -18.98
C PHE A 621 -12.60 12.83 -20.14
N LEU A 622 -13.55 11.96 -19.77
CA LEU A 622 -14.62 11.48 -20.64
C LEU A 622 -15.44 12.66 -21.22
N SER A 623 -15.92 12.50 -22.45
CA SER A 623 -16.58 13.53 -23.30
C SER A 623 -17.65 14.37 -22.61
N LYS A 624 -17.74 15.66 -23.00
CA LYS A 624 -18.64 16.72 -22.50
C LYS A 624 -20.13 16.58 -22.85
N ASP A 625 -20.60 15.42 -23.28
CA ASP A 625 -22.00 15.25 -23.68
C ASP A 625 -22.89 15.03 -22.44
N ALA A 626 -23.37 16.12 -21.84
CA ALA A 626 -24.28 16.08 -20.70
C ALA A 626 -25.75 16.08 -21.17
N ASP A 627 -26.51 15.08 -20.71
CA ASP A 627 -27.97 15.00 -20.88
C ASP A 627 -28.68 15.95 -19.88
N PRO A 628 -29.56 16.86 -20.32
CA PRO A 628 -30.22 17.85 -19.46
C PRO A 628 -31.15 17.27 -18.38
N SER A 629 -31.65 16.03 -18.50
CA SER A 629 -32.40 15.41 -17.38
C SER A 629 -31.48 14.94 -16.25
N MET A 630 -30.18 14.79 -16.51
CA MET A 630 -29.20 14.31 -15.54
C MET A 630 -28.70 15.45 -14.64
N SER A 631 -28.67 16.70 -15.12
CA SER A 631 -28.17 17.83 -14.32
C SER A 631 -29.03 18.13 -13.09
N SER A 632 -30.34 17.83 -13.13
CA SER A 632 -31.24 18.03 -11.98
C SER A 632 -30.92 17.08 -10.83
N ASP A 633 -30.61 15.81 -11.11
CA ASP A 633 -30.33 14.81 -10.09
C ASP A 633 -29.00 15.11 -9.37
N PHE A 634 -27.97 15.51 -10.11
CA PHE A 634 -26.70 15.97 -9.53
C PHE A 634 -26.89 17.21 -8.67
N SER A 635 -27.63 18.22 -9.14
CA SER A 635 -27.86 19.48 -8.41
C SER A 635 -28.57 19.29 -7.06
N SER A 636 -29.31 18.19 -6.88
CA SER A 636 -30.00 17.88 -5.63
C SER A 636 -29.11 17.29 -4.53
N VAL A 637 -27.94 16.75 -4.92
CA VAL A 637 -27.00 16.05 -4.02
C VAL A 637 -25.68 16.81 -3.87
N ALA A 638 -25.22 17.41 -4.96
CA ALA A 638 -24.06 18.30 -4.98
C ALA A 638 -24.36 19.57 -4.19
N ILE A 639 -23.45 19.95 -3.28
CA ILE A 639 -23.61 21.16 -2.47
C ILE A 639 -22.35 22.01 -2.61
N PRO A 640 -22.46 23.31 -2.97
CA PRO A 640 -21.33 24.23 -2.97
C PRO A 640 -20.87 24.53 -1.52
N PRO A 641 -19.63 25.01 -1.31
CA PRO A 641 -19.20 25.43 0.02
C PRO A 641 -20.13 26.52 0.60
N PRO A 642 -20.50 26.44 1.90
CA PRO A 642 -21.32 27.47 2.53
C PRO A 642 -20.66 28.86 2.44
N ALA A 643 -21.41 29.83 1.90
CA ALA A 643 -20.98 31.23 1.82
C ALA A 643 -20.93 31.88 3.21
N GLY A 644 -20.05 32.88 3.37
CA GLY A 644 -20.05 33.74 4.55
C GLY A 644 -21.36 34.53 4.65
N GLU A 645 -21.88 34.68 5.87
CA GLU A 645 -22.86 35.72 6.16
C GLU A 645 -22.18 37.06 5.83
N ASP A 646 -22.81 37.86 4.97
CA ASP A 646 -22.41 39.23 4.59
C ASP A 646 -21.45 39.46 3.42
N GLY A 647 -21.34 38.58 2.41
CA GLY A 647 -20.78 38.97 1.09
C GLY A 647 -19.34 39.54 1.06
N SER A 648 -18.67 39.62 2.21
CA SER A 648 -17.25 39.84 2.35
C SER A 648 -16.56 38.50 2.14
N GLU A 649 -15.52 38.47 1.32
CA GLU A 649 -14.63 37.33 1.19
C GLU A 649 -14.11 36.95 2.59
N LEU A 650 -14.69 35.92 3.21
CA LEU A 650 -14.06 35.27 4.34
C LEU A 650 -12.71 34.76 3.84
N GLU A 651 -11.62 35.07 4.54
CA GLU A 651 -10.29 34.52 4.23
C GLU A 651 -10.31 32.97 4.18
N HIS A 652 -11.33 32.33 4.76
CA HIS A 652 -11.53 30.88 4.77
C HIS A 652 -13.02 30.52 4.55
N HIS A 653 -13.34 29.88 3.42
CA HIS A 653 -14.66 29.30 3.15
C HIS A 653 -15.02 28.26 4.21
N ARG A 654 -16.29 28.24 4.65
CA ARG A 654 -16.76 27.19 5.58
C ARG A 654 -16.78 25.85 4.87
N GLU A 655 -16.20 24.84 5.51
CA GLU A 655 -16.12 23.50 4.90
C GLU A 655 -17.39 22.66 5.09
N PHE A 656 -18.17 22.97 6.14
CA PHE A 656 -19.32 22.20 6.59
C PHE A 656 -20.57 23.06 6.80
N PRO A 657 -21.78 22.46 6.78
CA PRO A 657 -23.03 23.18 7.03
C PRO A 657 -23.08 23.86 8.40
N LEU A 658 -23.82 24.97 8.48
CA LEU A 658 -24.12 25.68 9.73
C LEU A 658 -24.64 24.71 10.81
N GLY A 659 -24.05 24.77 12.00
CA GLY A 659 -24.43 23.92 13.15
C GLY A 659 -23.82 22.51 13.15
N PHE A 660 -22.93 22.18 12.20
CA PHE A 660 -22.17 20.94 12.22
C PHE A 660 -20.66 21.22 12.13
N GLU A 661 -19.90 20.68 13.08
CA GLU A 661 -18.45 20.62 13.02
C GLU A 661 -17.99 19.18 13.25
N PRO A 662 -17.02 18.68 12.46
CA PRO A 662 -16.41 17.39 12.73
C PRO A 662 -15.62 17.42 14.04
N LEU A 663 -15.42 16.24 14.63
CA LEU A 663 -14.50 16.12 15.76
C LEU A 663 -13.08 16.47 15.30
N ARG A 664 -12.40 17.34 16.05
CA ARG A 664 -11.04 17.80 15.74
C ARG A 664 -9.99 17.05 16.56
N SER A 665 -8.87 16.74 15.92
CA SER A 665 -7.71 16.16 16.60
C SER A 665 -7.08 17.20 17.52
N LYS A 666 -6.54 16.74 18.66
CA LYS A 666 -5.77 17.58 19.59
C LYS A 666 -4.37 17.91 19.06
N GLN A 667 -3.88 17.14 18.09
CA GLN A 667 -2.59 17.32 17.43
C GLN A 667 -2.85 17.37 15.93
N LEU A 668 -2.34 18.41 15.27
CA LEU A 668 -2.44 18.52 13.82
C LEU A 668 -1.35 17.67 13.17
N ALA A 669 -1.70 16.96 12.12
CA ALA A 669 -0.70 16.34 11.26
C ALA A 669 0.03 17.42 10.46
N GLU A 670 1.35 17.42 10.49
CA GLU A 670 2.13 18.22 9.53
C GLU A 670 2.08 17.51 8.18
N MET A 671 1.16 17.95 7.32
CA MET A 671 1.02 17.43 5.97
C MET A 671 1.05 18.58 4.97
N ARG A 672 1.87 18.44 3.93
CA ARG A 672 1.93 19.37 2.81
C ARG A 672 1.51 18.63 1.55
N VAL A 673 0.72 19.30 0.72
CA VAL A 673 0.50 18.83 -0.66
C VAL A 673 1.83 18.99 -1.37
N GLU A 674 2.53 17.88 -1.59
CA GLU A 674 3.80 17.94 -2.32
C GLU A 674 3.55 18.03 -3.81
N SER A 675 4.03 19.13 -4.40
CA SER A 675 4.10 19.29 -5.85
C SER A 675 5.51 18.95 -6.33
N SER A 676 5.71 17.72 -6.82
CA SER A 676 6.92 17.37 -7.57
C SER A 676 6.57 17.21 -9.05
N PRO A 677 7.35 17.79 -9.99
CA PRO A 677 7.20 17.53 -11.42
C PRO A 677 7.26 16.03 -11.75
N VAL A 678 7.98 15.24 -10.93
CA VAL A 678 8.10 13.79 -11.08
C VAL A 678 6.75 13.08 -11.06
N PHE A 679 5.79 13.55 -10.26
CA PHE A 679 4.47 12.91 -10.21
C PHE A 679 3.66 13.04 -11.50
N LYS A 680 4.02 14.02 -12.36
CA LYS A 680 3.41 14.20 -13.70
C LYS A 680 4.10 13.35 -14.77
N ASP A 681 5.22 12.70 -14.47
CA ASP A 681 5.89 11.80 -15.40
C ASP A 681 4.99 10.58 -15.67
N PRO A 682 4.65 10.26 -16.94
CA PRO A 682 3.88 9.07 -17.30
C PRO A 682 4.43 7.74 -16.76
N PHE A 683 5.73 7.63 -16.56
CA PHE A 683 6.38 6.45 -16.00
C PHE A 683 6.34 6.40 -14.47
N CYS A 684 5.94 7.51 -13.83
CA CYS A 684 5.67 7.59 -12.40
C CYS A 684 4.18 7.42 -12.13
N SER A 685 3.33 8.17 -12.83
CA SER A 685 1.86 8.11 -12.77
C SER A 685 1.30 7.66 -14.12
N PRO A 686 1.17 6.34 -14.39
CA PRO A 686 0.66 5.84 -15.67
C PRO A 686 -0.77 6.30 -15.97
N LEU A 687 -1.56 6.69 -14.96
CA LEU A 687 -2.88 7.31 -15.19
C LEU A 687 -2.79 8.64 -15.94
N LEU A 688 -1.66 9.35 -15.85
CA LEU A 688 -1.41 10.62 -16.55
C LEU A 688 -0.73 10.44 -17.91
N ALA A 689 -0.39 9.21 -18.30
CA ALA A 689 0.29 8.95 -19.56
C ALA A 689 -0.56 9.36 -20.77
N PRO A 690 -0.01 9.98 -21.83
CA PRO A 690 -0.73 10.21 -23.08
C PRO A 690 -1.30 8.91 -23.66
N ASP A 691 -2.45 8.99 -24.34
CA ASP A 691 -3.09 7.81 -24.93
C ASP A 691 -2.18 7.07 -25.92
N SER A 692 -1.27 7.79 -26.58
CA SER A 692 -0.26 7.21 -27.48
C SER A 692 0.72 6.28 -26.76
N MET A 693 0.97 6.46 -25.46
CA MET A 693 1.80 5.57 -24.64
C MET A 693 1.02 4.38 -24.08
N LEU A 694 -0.30 4.50 -23.94
CA LEU A 694 -1.16 3.44 -23.42
C LEU A 694 -1.65 2.50 -24.55
N LYS A 695 -1.76 3.02 -25.78
CA LYS A 695 -2.08 2.22 -26.97
C LYS A 695 -1.01 1.16 -27.20
N GLY A 696 -1.43 -0.09 -27.34
CA GLY A 696 -0.52 -1.19 -27.60
C GLY A 696 0.11 -1.79 -26.34
N LEU A 697 -0.35 -1.39 -25.15
CA LEU A 697 -0.14 -2.19 -23.95
C LEU A 697 -0.67 -3.63 -24.16
N PRO A 698 -0.27 -4.61 -23.36
CA PRO A 698 -0.90 -5.92 -23.42
C PRO A 698 -2.27 -5.89 -22.71
N PRO A 699 -3.05 -6.98 -22.74
CA PRO A 699 -4.24 -7.10 -21.92
C PRO A 699 -3.94 -6.86 -20.44
N VAL A 700 -4.70 -5.94 -19.82
CA VAL A 700 -4.53 -5.55 -18.41
C VAL A 700 -5.67 -6.11 -17.57
N HIS A 701 -5.34 -6.89 -16.56
CA HIS A 701 -6.29 -7.33 -15.53
C HIS A 701 -6.03 -6.54 -14.25
N ILE A 702 -6.99 -5.73 -13.84
CA ILE A 702 -6.92 -4.91 -12.62
C ILE A 702 -7.76 -5.57 -11.54
N VAL A 703 -7.19 -5.79 -10.37
CA VAL A 703 -7.90 -6.30 -9.20
C VAL A 703 -7.93 -5.21 -8.13
N ALA A 704 -9.03 -4.47 -8.03
CA ALA A 704 -9.20 -3.41 -7.05
C ALA A 704 -9.94 -3.90 -5.80
N CYS A 705 -9.92 -3.09 -4.74
CA CYS A 705 -10.67 -3.33 -3.51
C CYS A 705 -11.75 -2.26 -3.34
N ALA A 706 -12.97 -2.67 -2.99
CA ALA A 706 -14.09 -1.75 -2.81
C ALA A 706 -13.85 -0.73 -1.68
N LEU A 707 -13.03 -1.07 -0.68
CA LEU A 707 -12.75 -0.23 0.48
C LEU A 707 -11.29 0.24 0.53
N ASP A 708 -10.69 0.44 -0.65
CA ASP A 708 -9.31 0.89 -0.82
C ASP A 708 -9.26 2.39 -1.18
N PRO A 709 -8.40 3.19 -0.52
CA PRO A 709 -8.15 4.56 -0.91
C PRO A 709 -7.75 4.80 -2.37
N MET A 710 -7.21 3.79 -3.06
CA MET A 710 -6.78 3.80 -4.46
C MET A 710 -7.84 3.28 -5.45
N LEU A 711 -9.07 3.01 -5.00
CA LEU A 711 -10.12 2.46 -5.87
C LEU A 711 -10.39 3.34 -7.08
N ASP A 712 -10.50 4.65 -6.88
CA ASP A 712 -10.84 5.58 -7.96
C ASP A 712 -9.73 5.64 -9.02
N ASP A 713 -8.46 5.53 -8.62
CA ASP A 713 -7.32 5.41 -9.52
C ASP A 713 -7.49 4.22 -10.47
N SER A 714 -7.82 3.05 -9.90
CA SER A 714 -8.01 1.80 -10.65
C SER A 714 -9.20 1.86 -11.60
N VAL A 715 -10.32 2.44 -11.14
CA VAL A 715 -11.53 2.62 -11.96
C VAL A 715 -11.26 3.58 -13.12
N MET A 716 -10.63 4.72 -12.86
CA MET A 716 -10.32 5.71 -13.90
C MET A 716 -9.29 5.18 -14.90
N PHE A 717 -8.26 4.45 -14.45
CA PHE A 717 -7.30 3.84 -15.35
C PHE A 717 -7.96 2.78 -16.23
N ALA A 718 -8.83 1.93 -15.65
CA ALA A 718 -9.58 0.94 -16.41
C ALA A 718 -10.51 1.59 -17.45
N LYS A 719 -11.25 2.65 -17.07
CA LYS A 719 -12.10 3.42 -18.00
C LYS A 719 -11.27 3.97 -19.15
N ARG A 720 -10.13 4.57 -18.84
CA ARG A 720 -9.23 5.15 -19.85
C ARG A 720 -8.75 4.11 -20.85
N LEU A 721 -8.26 2.96 -20.40
CA LEU A 721 -7.84 1.87 -21.29
C LEU A 721 -9.01 1.39 -22.17
N ARG A 722 -10.21 1.22 -21.59
CA ARG A 722 -11.40 0.82 -22.35
C ARG A 722 -11.76 1.84 -23.44
N ASN A 723 -11.66 3.14 -23.17
CA ASN A 723 -12.03 4.19 -24.13
C ASN A 723 -11.10 4.27 -25.34
N ILE A 724 -9.85 3.80 -25.19
CA ILE A 724 -8.88 3.73 -26.29
C ILE A 724 -8.81 2.32 -26.93
N ASP A 725 -9.85 1.51 -26.71
CA ASP A 725 -9.99 0.13 -27.20
C ASP A 725 -8.86 -0.82 -26.75
N GLN A 726 -8.22 -0.51 -25.63
CA GLN A 726 -7.15 -1.33 -25.04
C GLN A 726 -7.78 -2.42 -24.15
N PRO A 727 -7.50 -3.73 -24.38
CA PRO A 727 -8.09 -4.81 -23.59
C PRO A 727 -7.83 -4.67 -22.10
N VAL A 728 -8.90 -4.47 -21.34
CA VAL A 728 -8.85 -4.30 -19.88
C VAL A 728 -10.01 -5.02 -19.21
N THR A 729 -9.73 -5.58 -18.04
CA THR A 729 -10.74 -6.16 -17.16
C THR A 729 -10.52 -5.62 -15.75
N LEU A 730 -11.62 -5.31 -15.06
CA LEU A 730 -11.61 -4.83 -13.68
C LEU A 730 -12.38 -5.82 -12.81
N CYS A 731 -11.73 -6.36 -11.78
CA CYS A 731 -12.35 -7.13 -10.73
C CYS A 731 -12.29 -6.30 -9.45
N VAL A 732 -13.42 -6.07 -8.78
CA VAL A 732 -13.46 -5.33 -7.52
C VAL A 732 -13.84 -6.29 -6.41
N VAL A 733 -12.92 -6.47 -5.45
CA VAL A 733 -13.13 -7.34 -4.30
C VAL A 733 -13.82 -6.57 -3.19
N ASP A 734 -14.93 -7.12 -2.70
CA ASP A 734 -15.70 -6.54 -1.62
C ASP A 734 -15.04 -6.74 -0.24
N ASP A 735 -15.27 -5.78 0.67
CA ASP A 735 -15.03 -5.88 2.12
C ASP A 735 -13.56 -6.12 2.54
N LEU A 736 -12.61 -5.81 1.66
CA LEU A 736 -11.17 -5.91 1.92
C LEU A 736 -10.46 -4.54 1.80
N PRO A 737 -9.41 -4.30 2.61
CA PRO A 737 -8.60 -3.08 2.58
C PRO A 737 -7.54 -3.11 1.47
N HIS A 738 -6.79 -2.01 1.36
CA HIS A 738 -5.52 -2.00 0.64
C HIS A 738 -4.57 -3.09 1.18
N GLY A 739 -3.73 -3.68 0.33
CA GLY A 739 -2.72 -4.67 0.77
C GLY A 739 -3.27 -6.05 1.19
N PHE A 740 -4.51 -6.39 0.82
CA PHE A 740 -5.15 -7.64 1.27
C PHE A 740 -4.41 -8.92 0.85
N LEU A 741 -3.64 -8.92 -0.25
CA LEU A 741 -2.92 -10.12 -0.68
C LEU A 741 -1.90 -10.57 0.36
N SER A 742 -1.20 -9.63 0.98
CA SER A 742 -0.24 -9.89 2.05
C SER A 742 -0.93 -10.43 3.32
N LEU A 743 -2.20 -10.09 3.54
CA LEU A 743 -3.00 -10.60 4.66
C LEU A 743 -3.60 -11.98 4.36
N SER A 744 -3.66 -12.39 3.09
CA SER A 744 -4.50 -13.50 2.61
C SER A 744 -4.11 -14.89 3.15
N GLN A 745 -2.87 -15.09 3.59
CA GLN A 745 -2.42 -16.39 4.13
C GLN A 745 -2.53 -16.54 5.64
N GLU A 746 -2.61 -15.44 6.41
CA GLU A 746 -2.93 -15.53 7.84
C GLU A 746 -4.33 -16.13 8.07
N PHE A 747 -5.21 -16.05 7.05
CA PHE A 747 -6.55 -16.68 7.05
C PHE A 747 -6.53 -18.19 7.05
N ALA A 748 -5.49 -18.83 6.51
CA ALA A 748 -5.39 -20.29 6.52
C ALA A 748 -5.15 -20.85 7.95
N LEU A 749 -4.64 -20.02 8.87
CA LEU A 749 -4.24 -20.41 10.22
C LEU A 749 -5.38 -20.28 11.26
N SER A 750 -6.41 -19.48 10.99
CA SER A 750 -7.45 -19.12 11.97
C SER A 750 -8.80 -19.83 11.77
N SER A 751 -8.98 -20.61 10.69
CA SER A 751 -10.24 -21.32 10.44
C SER A 751 -10.20 -22.78 10.94
N PRO A 752 -11.11 -23.21 11.83
CA PRO A 752 -11.28 -24.62 12.17
C PRO A 752 -11.73 -25.40 10.92
N ARG A 753 -11.10 -26.55 10.67
CA ARG A 753 -11.38 -27.47 9.55
C ARG A 753 -12.87 -27.80 9.37
N ARG A 754 -13.67 -26.92 8.75
CA ARG A 754 -15.05 -27.23 8.36
C ARG A 754 -15.73 -26.28 7.37
N THR A 755 -15.03 -25.68 6.42
CA THR A 755 -15.68 -25.09 5.22
C THR A 755 -14.71 -25.07 4.02
N HIS A 756 -14.48 -26.23 3.39
CA HIS A 756 -13.58 -26.36 2.24
C HIS A 756 -14.18 -25.94 0.88
N ARG A 757 -15.24 -25.12 0.85
CA ARG A 757 -15.82 -24.61 -0.40
C ARG A 757 -16.37 -23.20 -0.19
N ARG A 758 -15.54 -22.16 -0.41
CA ARG A 758 -15.89 -20.85 -1.01
C ARG A 758 -14.90 -19.69 -0.77
N SER A 759 -13.82 -19.85 -0.02
CA SER A 759 -12.88 -18.74 0.27
C SER A 759 -11.43 -19.02 -0.17
N HIS A 760 -11.23 -19.66 -1.33
CA HIS A 760 -9.92 -19.64 -1.99
C HIS A 760 -9.92 -18.49 -2.99
N ALA A 761 -9.33 -17.35 -2.61
CA ALA A 761 -8.83 -16.38 -3.57
C ALA A 761 -7.54 -16.96 -4.22
N SER A 762 -7.68 -18.07 -4.94
CA SER A 762 -6.63 -18.58 -5.83
C SER A 762 -6.95 -18.04 -7.22
N ILE A 763 -5.96 -17.41 -7.87
CA ILE A 763 -6.03 -16.98 -9.28
C ILE A 763 -6.49 -18.15 -10.19
N ALA A 764 -6.28 -19.41 -9.78
CA ALA A 764 -6.73 -20.59 -10.54
C ALA A 764 -8.26 -20.80 -10.53
N SER A 765 -9.01 -20.14 -9.64
CA SER A 765 -10.48 -20.18 -9.62
C SER A 765 -11.15 -19.09 -10.47
N TRP A 766 -10.34 -18.25 -11.14
CA TRP A 766 -10.78 -17.06 -11.85
C TRP A 766 -10.99 -17.42 -13.32
N ASN A 767 -12.24 -17.72 -13.68
CA ASN A 767 -12.66 -17.94 -15.08
C ASN A 767 -12.75 -16.60 -15.84
N GLY A 768 -11.65 -15.85 -15.92
CA GLY A 768 -11.39 -14.73 -16.84
C GLY A 768 -10.31 -15.13 -17.87
N PRO A 769 -10.05 -14.35 -18.93
CA PRO A 769 -9.45 -14.86 -20.16
C PRO A 769 -7.93 -15.10 -20.05
N ILE A 770 -7.55 -16.17 -19.35
CA ILE A 770 -6.29 -16.91 -19.54
C ILE A 770 -6.56 -18.15 -20.44
N GLY A 771 -7.76 -18.24 -21.02
CA GLY A 771 -8.22 -19.30 -21.92
C GLY A 771 -7.60 -19.30 -23.32
N VAL A 772 -6.33 -18.91 -23.47
CA VAL A 772 -5.57 -19.12 -24.71
C VAL A 772 -4.44 -20.11 -24.40
N CYS A 773 -4.79 -21.34 -24.03
CA CYS A 773 -3.93 -22.53 -24.11
C CYS A 773 -4.74 -23.76 -23.67
N GLN A 774 -5.69 -24.22 -24.51
CA GLN A 774 -6.14 -25.63 -24.53
C GLN A 774 -7.05 -25.90 -25.74
N PRO A 775 -6.78 -26.97 -26.50
CA PRO A 775 -7.86 -27.81 -27.00
C PRO A 775 -7.62 -29.24 -26.50
N LEU A 776 -8.44 -29.70 -25.57
CA LEU A 776 -8.72 -31.13 -25.35
C LEU A 776 -9.98 -31.29 -24.50
N GLN A 777 -11.13 -31.03 -25.12
CA GLN A 777 -12.40 -31.62 -24.70
C GLN A 777 -12.33 -33.14 -24.91
N ARG A 778 -12.55 -33.93 -23.85
CA ARG A 778 -13.44 -35.12 -23.88
C ARG A 778 -13.56 -35.76 -22.50
N LYS A 779 -14.82 -36.11 -22.17
CA LYS A 779 -15.35 -36.92 -21.06
C LYS A 779 -15.62 -36.18 -19.74
N LEU A 780 -16.86 -35.69 -19.60
CA LEU A 780 -17.88 -36.27 -18.70
C LEU A 780 -19.22 -35.55 -18.93
N GLY A 781 -20.31 -36.32 -18.99
CA GLY A 781 -21.66 -35.90 -19.38
C GLY A 781 -22.50 -35.20 -18.29
N PRO A 782 -23.79 -34.92 -18.57
CA PRO A 782 -24.55 -33.85 -17.92
C PRO A 782 -25.45 -34.33 -16.77
N SER A 783 -25.42 -33.64 -15.63
CA SER A 783 -26.45 -33.60 -14.56
C SER A 783 -25.94 -32.56 -13.53
N LEU A 784 -26.62 -31.55 -13.01
CA LEU A 784 -28.03 -31.30 -12.71
C LEU A 784 -28.27 -29.79 -12.61
N SER A 785 -29.43 -29.37 -13.11
CA SER A 785 -30.09 -28.08 -12.92
C SER A 785 -31.01 -28.09 -11.69
N ALA A 786 -30.94 -27.08 -10.80
CA ALA A 786 -32.07 -26.50 -10.01
C ALA A 786 -31.60 -25.52 -8.90
N PRO A 787 -32.45 -24.57 -8.43
CA PRO A 787 -32.05 -23.24 -7.97
C PRO A 787 -32.08 -23.00 -6.44
N LEU A 788 -31.38 -21.94 -6.02
CA LEU A 788 -31.35 -21.34 -4.68
C LEU A 788 -32.70 -20.68 -4.30
N ARG A 789 -33.23 -21.00 -3.12
CA ARG A 789 -34.23 -20.23 -2.38
C ARG A 789 -33.81 -20.11 -0.92
N GLU A 790 -34.19 -18.97 -0.34
CA GLU A 790 -34.15 -18.59 1.08
C GLU A 790 -32.73 -18.26 1.56
N TRP A 791 -32.45 -17.12 2.21
CA TRP A 791 -32.98 -16.74 3.52
C TRP A 791 -33.41 -15.27 3.61
N SER A 792 -34.53 -15.08 4.30
CA SER A 792 -35.13 -13.85 4.85
C SER A 792 -34.44 -13.39 6.13
#